data_AF-A0A538CQ48-F1
#
_entry.id   AF-A0A538CQ48-F1
#
_cell.length_a   1.000
_cell.length_b   1.000
_cell.length_c   1.000
_cell.angle_alpha   90.00
_cell.angle_beta   90.00
_cell.angle_gamma   90.00
#
_symmetry.space_group_name_H-M   'P 1'
#
loop_
_entity.id
_entity.type
_entity.pdbx_description
1 polymer ?
#
loop_
_entity_poly.entity_id
_entity_poly.type
_entity_poly.pdbx_seq_one_letter_code
_entity_poly.pdbx_strand_id
1 'polypeptide(L)'
;MAGARDRADPDVLPRLGGLRDRRGSGRGFQVDRRAGDRAHDHAGHPHGRPAHRRSNESRPRLRPAADRPPLDRRLGLVRRPVRGRSRRSPRLRLAVPPPTTPGARRPARDGRARAAARRDSRLVKRLNPRRADTSGGVATETDLIILDGCTFFYSDENGDVDAQHAEGFFYQDVRHLSNWRVLLDGHELEPLTSRRVDYYSARIVGTPPKQGEGASPVSICRDRFVTEGVHEDVMLENLSDDPHDVKLELSYGSDFADVMEAQDKSNGDGRSWVETTARSATLWHDRDGYRRGTVLTFNRQGRVLKRRATFHVHLRPRDTWQLCVDITPIVNGHRRPPLLRCNAFHGHARKMPISLDEWLEEAPDLITGNEALQRTYRQSVLDLAALRIRPDDVKIKWAMPGGGLPWFMTVFGRDSIIAAYEAVHIHSELARATLEALAELQSTEWDSWRDAEPGKIPHELRRGTLAATGRIPHTPYYGSHDSTLLWLILLDEYERWSGDTSFVRSMEKHARAALQWLEGPADLDGDGYVEYRKRSDSDRALDNHCWKDSARSILFADGRQAEPPIAVCEHQGYAYDARLRTARLLRKVWDDEAEAERLEQAAAELKRRFNKDFWSTSRRHYVLALDGEKNQVDSMTSNVGQLLWSGIADERRAAATVRRLLRDDMFSGWGVRSMSSEDGGYNPLEYHTGTVWPHDTAIVAEGMRRYGFRDQAAKLCQALLDAAEAFASQLPEVFAGFRRDGSGVPVEYPDALKPQAWAAGAPLLALRTLLGVDVVDGRLRSRPAESSTLGKLRLSGIAVRGKRVDSP
;
A
#
# COMPACT_ATOMS: atom_id res chain seq x y z
N MET A 1 -69.20 -26.21 23.04
CA MET A 1 -70.04 -25.59 21.98
C MET A 1 -69.04 -24.90 21.04
N ALA A 2 -68.64 -25.46 19.89
CA ALA A 2 -69.35 -25.50 18.59
C ALA A 2 -69.67 -24.09 18.06
N GLY A 3 -69.28 -23.60 16.85
CA GLY A 3 -68.47 -24.09 15.70
C GLY A 3 -68.51 -23.04 14.53
N ALA A 4 -67.91 -23.17 13.33
CA ALA A 4 -66.87 -24.07 12.77
C ALA A 4 -66.42 -23.64 11.33
N ARG A 5 -65.18 -24.03 10.92
CA ARG A 5 -64.67 -24.36 9.54
C ARG A 5 -64.22 -23.31 8.46
N ASP A 6 -62.92 -23.42 8.15
CA ASP A 6 -62.23 -23.63 6.84
C ASP A 6 -62.07 -22.61 5.67
N ARG A 7 -60.77 -22.30 5.41
CA ARG A 7 -59.99 -22.37 4.14
C ARG A 7 -59.78 -21.18 3.16
N ALA A 8 -58.48 -20.86 3.01
CA ALA A 8 -57.67 -20.77 1.76
C ALA A 8 -57.39 -19.43 1.03
N ASP A 9 -56.12 -19.34 0.59
CA ASP A 9 -55.35 -18.40 -0.30
C ASP A 9 -55.88 -18.35 -1.77
N PRO A 10 -55.34 -17.55 -2.75
CA PRO A 10 -53.98 -16.95 -2.87
C PRO A 10 -53.83 -15.53 -3.54
N ASP A 11 -52.58 -15.16 -3.89
CA ASP A 11 -52.06 -14.04 -4.72
C ASP A 11 -52.78 -13.67 -6.05
N VAL A 12 -52.52 -12.45 -6.58
CA VAL A 12 -51.97 -12.17 -7.95
C VAL A 12 -51.89 -10.65 -8.32
N LEU A 13 -50.85 -10.27 -9.10
CA LEU A 13 -50.53 -8.95 -9.69
C LEU A 13 -51.58 -8.40 -10.70
N PRO A 14 -51.61 -7.08 -11.02
CA PRO A 14 -51.02 -6.61 -12.30
C PRO A 14 -50.41 -5.16 -12.31
N ARG A 15 -50.04 -4.72 -13.53
CA ARG A 15 -49.09 -3.65 -13.91
C ARG A 15 -49.60 -2.19 -13.91
N LEU A 16 -48.62 -1.28 -13.99
CA LEU A 16 -48.63 0.18 -14.20
C LEU A 16 -49.51 0.72 -15.36
N GLY A 17 -49.91 2.00 -15.25
CA GLY A 17 -50.33 2.81 -16.40
C GLY A 17 -50.54 4.32 -16.13
N GLY A 18 -49.81 5.18 -16.87
CA GLY A 18 -50.18 6.57 -17.20
C GLY A 18 -49.36 7.72 -16.56
N LEU A 19 -49.25 8.93 -17.15
CA LEU A 19 -49.51 9.37 -18.55
C LEU A 19 -49.09 10.86 -18.77
N ARG A 20 -48.81 11.24 -20.04
CA ARG A 20 -48.71 12.60 -20.67
C ARG A 20 -47.29 13.18 -20.88
N ASP A 21 -46.68 13.16 -22.07
CA ASP A 21 -47.03 13.77 -23.39
C ASP A 21 -46.90 15.32 -23.48
N ARG A 22 -45.93 15.82 -24.28
CA ARG A 22 -46.20 16.66 -25.47
C ARG A 22 -44.98 17.00 -26.37
N ARG A 23 -45.02 16.43 -27.60
CA ARG A 23 -44.71 17.00 -28.94
C ARG A 23 -43.43 17.83 -29.25
N GLY A 24 -42.79 17.46 -30.38
CA GLY A 24 -42.31 18.45 -31.38
C GLY A 24 -41.19 18.00 -32.35
N SER A 25 -41.53 17.58 -33.59
CA SER A 25 -40.77 17.61 -34.88
C SER A 25 -39.22 17.47 -34.92
N GLY A 26 -38.57 16.79 -35.87
CA GLY A 26 -38.98 16.14 -37.13
C GLY A 26 -37.80 16.11 -38.15
N ARG A 27 -37.93 15.36 -39.26
CA ARG A 27 -36.89 15.01 -40.29
C ARG A 27 -35.86 13.97 -39.77
N GLY A 28 -35.49 12.89 -40.48
CA GLY A 28 -35.96 12.33 -41.75
C GLY A 28 -34.85 12.21 -42.80
N PHE A 29 -34.39 10.99 -43.09
CA PHE A 29 -33.77 10.55 -44.37
C PHE A 29 -33.84 9.01 -44.48
N GLN A 30 -33.55 8.47 -45.67
CA GLN A 30 -34.13 7.24 -46.23
C GLN A 30 -33.10 6.42 -47.03
N VAL A 31 -33.45 5.16 -47.37
CA VAL A 31 -32.83 4.23 -48.36
C VAL A 31 -31.39 3.73 -48.09
N ASP A 32 -30.96 2.52 -48.51
CA ASP A 32 -31.64 1.42 -49.23
C ASP A 32 -31.10 0.03 -48.80
N ARG A 33 -31.81 -1.06 -49.15
CA ARG A 33 -31.35 -2.47 -49.07
C ARG A 33 -31.84 -3.27 -50.28
N ARG A 34 -30.90 -3.86 -51.03
CA ARG A 34 -31.10 -5.00 -51.97
C ARG A 34 -29.79 -5.80 -52.11
N ALA A 35 -29.75 -7.05 -52.56
CA ALA A 35 -30.68 -8.20 -52.48
C ALA A 35 -29.99 -9.43 -53.12
N GLY A 36 -30.39 -10.64 -52.73
CA GLY A 36 -30.08 -11.90 -53.44
C GLY A 36 -28.89 -12.72 -52.89
N ASP A 37 -28.89 -14.05 -53.01
CA ASP A 37 -29.97 -14.97 -53.43
C ASP A 37 -29.64 -16.43 -53.03
N ARG A 38 -30.66 -17.21 -52.61
CA ARG A 38 -30.78 -18.71 -52.68
C ARG A 38 -29.70 -19.63 -52.02
N ALA A 39 -29.96 -20.88 -51.61
CA ALA A 39 -31.19 -21.70 -51.44
C ALA A 39 -30.84 -23.06 -50.79
N HIS A 40 -31.74 -23.60 -49.95
CA HIS A 40 -32.10 -25.04 -49.75
C HIS A 40 -30.98 -26.12 -49.43
N ASP A 41 -31.19 -27.19 -48.65
CA ASP A 41 -32.43 -27.84 -48.20
C ASP A 41 -32.32 -28.71 -46.90
N HIS A 42 -33.51 -29.07 -46.39
CA HIS A 42 -33.97 -30.16 -45.49
C HIS A 42 -33.13 -31.47 -45.32
N ALA A 43 -33.33 -32.36 -44.33
CA ALA A 43 -34.06 -32.43 -43.04
C ALA A 43 -33.76 -33.79 -42.33
N GLY A 44 -34.22 -34.04 -41.09
CA GLY A 44 -34.42 -35.43 -40.59
C GLY A 44 -34.13 -35.74 -39.11
N HIS A 45 -35.16 -35.67 -38.27
CA HIS A 45 -35.27 -36.45 -37.02
C HIS A 45 -36.16 -37.70 -37.30
N PRO A 46 -36.00 -38.84 -36.60
CA PRO A 46 -36.83 -39.05 -35.39
C PRO A 46 -36.26 -39.95 -34.26
N HIS A 47 -37.05 -40.01 -33.20
CA HIS A 47 -36.93 -40.65 -31.87
C HIS A 47 -36.44 -42.11 -31.75
N GLY A 48 -35.89 -42.42 -30.57
CA GLY A 48 -35.82 -43.78 -30.00
C GLY A 48 -35.43 -43.82 -28.51
N ARG A 49 -36.33 -44.26 -27.63
CA ARG A 49 -36.08 -44.71 -26.23
C ARG A 49 -36.49 -46.19 -26.15
N PRO A 50 -35.83 -47.08 -25.37
CA PRO A 50 -36.33 -47.31 -24.00
C PRO A 50 -35.33 -47.77 -22.90
N ALA A 51 -35.74 -47.52 -21.65
CA ALA A 51 -35.64 -48.33 -20.42
C ALA A 51 -34.32 -48.95 -19.87
N HIS A 52 -33.98 -48.49 -18.66
CA HIS A 52 -33.56 -49.23 -17.45
C HIS A 52 -32.56 -50.43 -17.50
N ARG A 53 -31.46 -50.29 -16.72
CA ARG A 53 -31.13 -51.22 -15.61
C ARG A 53 -30.23 -50.56 -14.53
N ARG A 54 -30.23 -51.14 -13.32
CA ARG A 54 -29.50 -50.68 -12.12
C ARG A 54 -28.27 -51.56 -11.84
N SER A 55 -27.14 -50.93 -11.48
CA SER A 55 -26.08 -51.42 -10.57
C SER A 55 -25.10 -50.25 -10.40
N ASN A 56 -25.04 -49.51 -9.29
CA ASN A 56 -24.64 -49.89 -7.93
C ASN A 56 -23.24 -50.52 -7.85
N GLU A 57 -22.19 -49.69 -7.72
CA GLU A 57 -20.94 -50.09 -7.08
C GLU A 57 -20.14 -48.91 -6.49
N SER A 58 -20.06 -48.91 -5.15
CA SER A 58 -18.92 -48.59 -4.28
C SER A 58 -17.87 -47.53 -4.69
N ARG A 59 -17.89 -46.38 -3.99
CA ARG A 59 -16.67 -45.59 -3.74
C ARG A 59 -15.80 -46.26 -2.67
N PRO A 60 -14.47 -46.46 -2.87
CA PRO A 60 -13.59 -46.89 -1.79
C PRO A 60 -13.25 -45.72 -0.84
N ARG A 61 -13.47 -45.92 0.46
CA ARG A 61 -12.85 -45.13 1.52
C ARG A 61 -11.53 -45.82 1.92
N LEU A 62 -10.41 -45.10 1.92
CA LEU A 62 -9.18 -45.56 2.57
C LEU A 62 -9.04 -44.93 3.96
N ARG A 63 -8.62 -45.76 4.92
CA ARG A 63 -8.43 -45.39 6.34
C ARG A 63 -7.02 -44.82 6.56
N PRO A 64 -6.82 -43.95 7.57
CA PRO A 64 -5.50 -43.68 8.12
C PRO A 64 -5.07 -44.76 9.14
N ALA A 65 -3.79 -45.10 9.12
CA ALA A 65 -3.04 -45.88 10.10
C ALA A 65 -1.55 -45.56 9.89
N ALA A 66 -0.66 -45.53 10.88
CA ALA A 66 -0.80 -45.44 12.33
C ALA A 66 0.51 -44.87 12.92
N ASP A 67 0.51 -44.56 14.22
CA ASP A 67 1.65 -44.55 15.14
C ASP A 67 2.97 -43.83 14.78
N ARG A 68 3.24 -42.73 15.50
CA ARG A 68 4.61 -42.26 15.80
C ARG A 68 4.85 -42.33 17.31
N PRO A 69 6.02 -42.79 17.79
CA PRO A 69 6.31 -42.93 19.22
C PRO A 69 6.59 -41.58 19.90
N PRO A 70 6.46 -41.49 21.25
CA PRO A 70 6.68 -40.25 21.98
C PRO A 70 8.17 -39.90 22.09
N LEU A 71 8.52 -38.63 21.87
CA LEU A 71 9.86 -38.10 22.12
C LEU A 71 10.03 -37.71 23.59
N ASP A 72 11.09 -38.23 24.21
CA ASP A 72 11.45 -38.07 25.62
C ASP A 72 11.81 -36.61 25.96
N ARG A 73 11.09 -36.01 26.92
CA ARG A 73 11.36 -34.64 27.42
C ARG A 73 12.48 -34.65 28.47
N ARG A 74 13.74 -34.52 28.03
CA ARG A 74 14.87 -34.22 28.93
C ARG A 74 15.13 -32.72 29.02
N LEU A 75 14.69 -32.13 30.14
CA LEU A 75 15.01 -30.75 30.53
C LEU A 75 16.50 -30.63 30.90
N GLY A 76 17.30 -30.06 30.00
CA GLY A 76 18.71 -29.72 30.24
C GLY A 76 18.88 -28.34 30.86
N LEU A 77 19.00 -28.27 32.19
CA LEU A 77 19.37 -27.05 32.92
C LEU A 77 20.80 -26.60 32.55
N VAL A 78 20.96 -25.42 31.95
CA VAL A 78 22.28 -24.78 31.77
C VAL A 78 22.44 -23.61 32.73
N ARG A 79 23.54 -23.65 33.49
CA ARG A 79 23.88 -22.72 34.58
C ARG A 79 24.47 -21.41 34.06
N ARG A 80 24.19 -20.31 34.76
CA ARG A 80 25.00 -19.07 34.75
C ARG A 80 26.45 -19.36 35.18
N PRO A 81 27.44 -18.66 34.60
CA PRO A 81 28.69 -18.31 35.28
C PRO A 81 28.65 -16.87 35.84
N VAL A 82 29.43 -16.63 36.90
CA VAL A 82 29.52 -15.36 37.62
C VAL A 82 30.84 -14.64 37.32
N ARG A 83 30.79 -13.30 37.38
CA ARG A 83 31.88 -12.30 37.39
C ARG A 83 33.31 -12.80 37.68
N GLY A 84 34.26 -12.38 36.83
CA GLY A 84 35.69 -12.20 37.15
C GLY A 84 36.10 -10.72 37.06
N ARG A 85 37.05 -10.27 37.89
CA ARG A 85 37.42 -8.84 38.10
C ARG A 85 38.83 -8.50 37.58
N SER A 86 39.00 -7.24 37.16
CA SER A 86 40.19 -6.37 37.40
C SER A 86 41.48 -6.57 36.56
N ARG A 87 41.90 -5.52 35.81
CA ARG A 87 43.00 -4.58 36.20
C ARG A 87 43.21 -3.39 35.22
N ARG A 88 43.07 -2.18 35.77
CA ARG A 88 43.86 -0.92 35.64
C ARG A 88 44.80 -0.67 34.43
N SER A 89 44.53 0.43 33.69
CA SER A 89 45.34 1.68 33.51
C SER A 89 46.81 1.61 32.99
N PRO A 90 47.34 2.62 32.22
CA PRO A 90 47.19 4.07 32.48
C PRO A 90 47.01 5.02 31.26
N ARG A 91 47.02 6.33 31.58
CA ARG A 91 46.71 7.51 30.74
C ARG A 91 47.86 7.93 29.81
N LEU A 92 47.52 8.71 28.77
CA LEU A 92 48.36 9.82 28.29
C LEU A 92 47.49 11.00 27.80
N ARG A 93 47.93 12.23 28.09
CA ARG A 93 47.36 13.51 27.64
C ARG A 93 48.37 14.20 26.73
N LEU A 94 47.90 14.97 25.75
CA LEU A 94 48.60 16.12 25.16
C LEU A 94 47.56 17.06 24.52
N ALA A 95 47.90 18.35 24.34
CA ALA A 95 46.90 19.41 24.24
C ALA A 95 47.37 20.64 23.43
N VAL A 96 46.42 21.29 22.72
CA VAL A 96 46.40 22.74 22.33
C VAL A 96 47.42 23.16 21.23
N PRO A 97 47.25 24.25 20.42
CA PRO A 97 46.14 25.24 20.24
C PRO A 97 45.57 25.37 18.78
N PRO A 98 44.54 26.22 18.56
CA PRO A 98 44.08 26.67 17.22
C PRO A 98 44.63 28.05 16.80
N PRO A 99 44.53 28.45 15.52
CA PRO A 99 44.79 29.83 15.06
C PRO A 99 43.52 30.69 14.93
N THR A 100 43.69 32.00 15.15
CA THR A 100 42.64 33.04 15.22
C THR A 100 42.52 33.90 13.96
N THR A 101 41.34 34.48 13.75
CA THR A 101 41.07 35.58 12.80
C THR A 101 41.68 36.92 13.25
N PRO A 102 42.01 37.78 12.27
CA PRO A 102 41.77 39.23 12.31
C PRO A 102 40.86 39.65 11.12
N GLY A 103 40.24 40.83 11.05
CA GLY A 103 40.25 42.02 11.90
C GLY A 103 39.78 43.22 11.04
N ALA A 104 38.75 43.95 11.47
CA ALA A 104 38.01 44.88 10.60
C ALA A 104 38.63 46.29 10.44
N ARG A 105 38.25 47.03 9.37
CA ARG A 105 37.75 48.42 9.46
C ARG A 105 37.15 49.01 8.16
N ARG A 106 36.14 49.86 8.36
CA ARG A 106 35.36 50.76 7.45
C ARG A 106 36.11 52.12 7.22
N PRO A 107 35.56 53.22 6.62
CA PRO A 107 34.20 53.54 6.09
C PRO A 107 34.13 54.36 4.74
N ALA A 108 32.89 54.80 4.40
CA ALA A 108 32.52 56.05 3.69
C ALA A 108 32.48 56.02 2.13
N ARG A 109 31.60 56.75 1.42
CA ARG A 109 30.46 57.65 1.80
C ARG A 109 29.52 57.86 0.59
N ASP A 110 28.28 58.30 0.87
CA ASP A 110 27.33 59.04 0.00
C ASP A 110 26.86 58.39 -1.35
N GLY A 111 25.66 58.69 -1.89
CA GLY A 111 24.52 59.43 -1.33
C GLY A 111 23.66 60.15 -2.39
N ARG A 112 22.36 59.83 -2.46
CA ARG A 112 21.28 60.52 -3.25
C ARG A 112 21.37 60.29 -4.79
N ALA A 113 20.32 60.48 -5.60
CA ALA A 113 19.01 61.12 -5.37
C ALA A 113 17.83 60.46 -6.14
N ARG A 114 16.62 60.93 -5.81
CA ARG A 114 15.29 60.57 -6.36
C ARG A 114 15.11 60.93 -7.84
N ALA A 115 14.22 60.21 -8.52
CA ALA A 115 13.16 60.81 -9.33
C ALA A 115 11.97 59.84 -9.48
N ALA A 116 10.74 60.37 -9.55
CA ALA A 116 9.52 59.60 -9.78
C ALA A 116 8.90 60.00 -11.12
N ALA A 117 8.29 59.04 -11.82
CA ALA A 117 7.39 59.30 -12.95
C ALA A 117 6.14 58.43 -12.82
N ARG A 118 5.00 58.97 -13.25
CA ARG A 118 3.67 58.39 -13.07
C ARG A 118 3.14 57.73 -14.35
N ARG A 119 2.18 56.82 -14.11
CA ARG A 119 0.94 56.54 -14.87
C ARG A 119 0.86 55.34 -15.83
N ASP A 120 -0.35 54.78 -15.75
CA ASP A 120 -1.14 54.02 -16.72
C ASP A 120 -0.67 52.64 -17.19
N SER A 121 -1.17 51.61 -16.49
CA SER A 121 -1.64 50.39 -17.14
C SER A 121 -2.95 49.90 -16.49
N ARG A 122 -3.77 49.20 -17.28
CA ARG A 122 -5.21 48.99 -17.03
C ARG A 122 -5.45 47.80 -16.09
N LEU A 123 -6.60 47.82 -15.40
CA LEU A 123 -7.11 46.65 -14.68
C LEU A 123 -7.26 45.46 -15.65
N VAL A 124 -6.52 44.38 -15.38
CA VAL A 124 -6.89 43.02 -15.76
C VAL A 124 -7.03 42.24 -14.46
N LYS A 125 -8.23 41.71 -14.19
CA LYS A 125 -8.48 40.87 -13.02
C LYS A 125 -7.64 39.59 -13.13
N ARG A 126 -6.55 39.50 -12.38
CA ARG A 126 -5.90 38.21 -12.12
C ARG A 126 -6.76 37.42 -11.14
N LEU A 127 -7.37 36.34 -11.62
CA LEU A 127 -7.87 35.27 -10.77
C LEU A 127 -6.68 34.69 -10.00
N ASN A 128 -6.84 34.59 -8.69
CA ASN A 128 -5.81 34.07 -7.79
C ASN A 128 -6.13 32.57 -7.57
N PRO A 129 -5.37 31.62 -8.15
CA PRO A 129 -5.57 30.21 -7.82
C PRO A 129 -5.24 30.03 -6.34
N ARG A 130 -6.20 29.49 -5.58
CA ARG A 130 -6.05 29.29 -4.14
C ARG A 130 -4.95 28.26 -3.91
N ARG A 131 -3.97 28.59 -3.08
CA ARG A 131 -3.08 27.60 -2.47
C ARG A 131 -3.94 26.68 -1.61
N ALA A 132 -3.91 25.37 -1.89
CA ALA A 132 -4.20 24.38 -0.87
C ALA A 132 -3.02 24.39 0.11
N ASP A 133 -3.29 24.57 1.39
CA ASP A 133 -2.28 24.56 2.45
C ASP A 133 -2.14 23.11 2.93
N THR A 134 -1.34 22.32 2.21
CA THR A 134 -1.14 20.89 2.47
C THR A 134 -0.26 20.70 3.71
N SER A 135 -0.92 20.73 4.87
CA SER A 135 -0.38 20.27 6.14
C SER A 135 -1.30 19.17 6.69
N GLY A 136 -1.10 17.94 6.19
CA GLY A 136 -1.62 16.77 6.88
C GLY A 136 -0.93 16.62 8.24
N GLY A 137 -1.62 15.98 9.17
CA GLY A 137 -1.06 15.69 10.49
C GLY A 137 -0.17 14.46 10.39
N VAL A 138 1.10 14.62 10.73
CA VAL A 138 2.06 13.50 10.87
C VAL A 138 1.54 12.53 11.92
N ALA A 139 1.70 11.23 11.69
CA ALA A 139 1.64 10.26 12.79
C ALA A 139 2.83 10.52 13.72
N THR A 140 2.57 11.07 14.90
CA THR A 140 3.55 11.29 15.94
C THR A 140 4.03 9.95 16.52
N GLU A 141 5.20 9.94 17.19
CA GLU A 141 5.77 8.74 17.82
C GLU A 141 4.87 8.10 18.91
N THR A 142 3.79 8.81 19.27
CA THR A 142 2.73 8.47 20.23
C THR A 142 1.49 7.81 19.61
N ASP A 143 1.32 7.82 18.28
CA ASP A 143 0.07 7.37 17.66
C ASP A 143 -0.08 5.84 17.54
N LEU A 144 -1.29 5.34 17.78
CA LEU A 144 -1.62 3.92 17.84
C LEU A 144 -2.53 3.51 16.69
N ILE A 145 -1.94 2.85 15.68
CA ILE A 145 -2.65 2.33 14.50
C ILE A 145 -2.61 0.79 14.48
N ILE A 146 -3.78 0.16 14.47
CA ILE A 146 -3.96 -1.29 14.25
C ILE A 146 -4.90 -1.54 13.08
N LEU A 147 -4.66 -2.61 12.31
CA LEU A 147 -5.34 -2.91 11.05
C LEU A 147 -5.58 -4.40 10.83
N ASP A 148 -6.50 -4.70 9.91
CA ASP A 148 -6.74 -6.08 9.45
C ASP A 148 -7.46 -6.08 8.08
N GLY A 149 -6.69 -5.92 7.00
CA GLY A 149 -7.22 -5.65 5.66
C GLY A 149 -7.70 -4.20 5.52
N CYS A 150 -8.77 -3.95 4.74
CA CYS A 150 -9.37 -2.62 4.57
C CYS A 150 -10.13 -2.09 5.81
N THR A 151 -9.78 -2.59 7.00
CA THR A 151 -10.28 -2.14 8.29
C THR A 151 -9.10 -1.68 9.12
N PHE A 152 -9.15 -0.47 9.68
CA PHE A 152 -8.12 0.02 10.60
C PHE A 152 -8.71 0.94 11.66
N PHE A 153 -7.98 1.07 12.76
CA PHE A 153 -8.29 1.97 13.86
C PHE A 153 -7.05 2.80 14.17
N TYR A 154 -7.14 4.09 13.92
CA TYR A 154 -6.14 5.09 14.25
C TYR A 154 -6.65 5.88 15.46
N SER A 155 -5.94 5.75 16.58
CA SER A 155 -6.15 6.49 17.83
C SER A 155 -4.87 7.14 18.33
N ASP A 156 -5.01 8.09 19.26
CA ASP A 156 -3.90 8.65 20.03
C ASP A 156 -3.24 7.62 20.97
N GLU A 157 -2.23 8.04 21.75
CA GLU A 157 -1.56 7.20 22.74
C GLU A 157 -2.50 6.64 23.82
N ASN A 158 -3.58 7.34 24.16
CA ASN A 158 -4.58 6.86 25.12
C ASN A 158 -5.56 5.83 24.52
N GLY A 159 -5.47 5.58 23.21
CA GLY A 159 -6.42 4.78 22.46
C GLY A 159 -7.72 5.53 22.17
N ASP A 160 -7.79 6.83 22.42
CA ASP A 160 -8.93 7.68 22.13
C ASP A 160 -8.90 8.22 20.69
N VAL A 161 -10.06 8.67 20.23
CA VAL A 161 -10.26 9.30 18.92
C VAL A 161 -11.07 10.56 19.13
N ASP A 162 -10.52 11.69 18.70
CA ASP A 162 -11.26 12.93 18.46
C ASP A 162 -10.77 13.49 17.12
N ALA A 163 -11.49 13.17 16.05
CA ALA A 163 -11.00 13.38 14.68
C ALA A 163 -10.82 14.86 14.34
N GLN A 164 -9.59 15.35 14.47
CA GLN A 164 -9.13 16.64 13.95
C GLN A 164 -8.32 16.44 12.66
N HIS A 165 -7.75 15.25 12.47
CA HIS A 165 -6.94 14.84 11.35
C HIS A 165 -7.37 13.43 10.88
N ALA A 166 -6.42 12.49 10.85
CA ALA A 166 -6.54 11.15 10.29
C ALA A 166 -7.12 10.11 11.27
N GLU A 167 -7.40 10.52 12.51
CA GLU A 167 -7.88 9.63 13.55
C GLU A 167 -9.28 9.09 13.19
N GLY A 168 -9.55 7.85 13.60
CA GLY A 168 -10.83 7.20 13.34
C GLY A 168 -10.78 5.69 13.29
N PHE A 169 -11.97 5.11 13.41
CA PHE A 169 -12.22 3.74 12.97
C PHE A 169 -12.69 3.77 11.52
N PHE A 170 -11.96 3.10 10.62
CA PHE A 170 -12.27 3.03 9.19
C PHE A 170 -12.58 1.60 8.75
N TYR A 171 -13.53 1.48 7.83
CA TYR A 171 -13.85 0.23 7.13
C TYR A 171 -14.22 0.56 5.68
N GLN A 172 -13.54 -0.06 4.70
CA GLN A 172 -13.77 0.11 3.26
C GLN A 172 -13.88 1.60 2.83
N ASP A 173 -12.82 2.37 3.07
CA ASP A 173 -12.69 3.79 2.75
C ASP A 173 -13.73 4.73 3.43
N VAL A 174 -14.40 4.32 4.51
CA VAL A 174 -15.34 5.18 5.26
C VAL A 174 -14.99 5.23 6.75
N ARG A 175 -14.96 6.44 7.34
CA ARG A 175 -14.77 6.65 8.78
C ARG A 175 -16.06 6.30 9.56
N HIS A 176 -16.09 5.11 10.13
CA HIS A 176 -17.20 4.57 10.91
C HIS A 176 -17.27 5.07 12.36
N LEU A 177 -16.18 5.59 12.92
CA LEU A 177 -16.18 6.46 14.11
C LEU A 177 -15.17 7.60 13.91
N SER A 178 -15.62 8.83 14.17
CA SER A 178 -14.80 10.05 14.23
C SER A 178 -14.65 10.59 15.66
N ASN A 179 -15.34 9.99 16.63
CA ASN A 179 -15.11 10.20 18.05
C ASN A 179 -15.27 8.86 18.77
N TRP A 180 -14.32 8.51 19.62
CA TRP A 180 -14.32 7.34 20.50
C TRP A 180 -13.46 7.65 21.71
N ARG A 181 -14.09 8.02 22.84
CA ARG A 181 -13.35 8.50 24.02
C ARG A 181 -13.77 7.81 25.29
N VAL A 182 -12.81 7.38 26.12
CA VAL A 182 -13.05 6.69 27.38
C VAL A 182 -12.65 7.58 28.55
N LEU A 183 -13.64 7.98 29.35
CA LEU A 183 -13.46 8.85 30.51
C LEU A 183 -13.78 8.08 31.80
N LEU A 184 -12.96 8.28 32.84
CA LEU A 184 -13.23 7.78 34.18
C LEU A 184 -13.51 8.97 35.11
N ASP A 185 -14.67 8.95 35.74
CA ASP A 185 -15.25 10.04 36.55
C ASP A 185 -15.43 11.40 35.84
N GLY A 186 -15.18 11.44 34.53
CA GLY A 186 -15.23 12.64 33.68
C GLY A 186 -13.86 13.18 33.31
N HIS A 187 -12.78 12.48 33.69
CA HIS A 187 -11.42 12.79 33.29
C HIS A 187 -10.94 11.88 32.15
N GLU A 188 -10.08 12.43 31.30
CA GLU A 188 -9.27 11.68 30.34
C GLU A 188 -8.27 10.77 31.06
N LEU A 189 -7.78 9.74 30.37
CA LEU A 189 -6.81 8.81 30.93
C LEU A 189 -5.39 9.39 30.82
N GLU A 190 -4.56 9.14 31.84
CA GLU A 190 -3.11 9.27 31.74
C GLU A 190 -2.54 7.88 31.33
N PRO A 191 -1.83 7.77 30.19
CA PRO A 191 -1.36 6.47 29.71
C PRO A 191 -0.12 6.03 30.49
N LEU A 192 -0.20 4.85 31.10
CA LEU A 192 0.96 4.17 31.71
C LEU A 192 1.69 3.28 30.69
N THR A 193 0.97 2.77 29.70
CA THR A 193 1.50 2.00 28.57
C THR A 193 0.49 2.00 27.44
N SER A 194 0.94 2.26 26.22
CA SER A 194 0.15 2.08 25.01
C SER A 194 0.98 1.41 23.94
N ARG A 195 0.59 0.20 23.52
CA ARG A 195 1.38 -0.62 22.58
C ARG A 195 0.48 -1.49 21.71
N ARG A 196 0.88 -1.61 20.44
CA ARG A 196 0.48 -2.74 19.56
C ARG A 196 1.00 -4.03 20.17
N VAL A 197 0.18 -5.08 20.20
CA VAL A 197 0.62 -6.43 20.58
C VAL A 197 0.83 -7.26 19.32
N ASP A 198 -0.16 -7.27 18.44
CA ASP A 198 -0.08 -7.69 17.04
C ASP A 198 -0.37 -6.50 16.12
N TYR A 199 -0.29 -6.69 14.80
CA TYR A 199 -0.71 -5.67 13.85
C TYR A 199 -2.22 -5.34 13.92
N TYR A 200 -3.03 -6.26 14.42
CA TYR A 200 -4.49 -6.16 14.54
C TYR A 200 -4.98 -5.98 15.99
N SER A 201 -4.06 -5.92 16.97
CA SER A 201 -4.40 -5.89 18.40
C SER A 201 -3.55 -4.89 19.18
N ALA A 202 -4.13 -4.23 20.18
CA ALA A 202 -3.42 -3.30 21.04
C ALA A 202 -3.89 -3.37 22.49
N ARG A 203 -2.99 -3.03 23.41
CA ARG A 203 -3.27 -2.85 24.83
C ARG A 203 -2.88 -1.44 25.26
N ILE A 204 -3.84 -0.75 25.86
CA ILE A 204 -3.62 0.53 26.55
C ILE A 204 -3.92 0.33 28.03
N VAL A 205 -3.00 0.74 28.91
CA VAL A 205 -3.17 0.74 30.36
C VAL A 205 -2.98 2.16 30.85
N GLY A 206 -3.90 2.66 31.66
CA GLY A 206 -3.87 4.02 32.17
C GLY A 206 -4.53 4.16 33.54
N THR A 207 -4.54 5.39 34.03
CA THR A 207 -5.22 5.81 35.27
C THR A 207 -5.96 7.12 35.05
N PRO A 208 -6.99 7.47 35.84
CA PRO A 208 -7.46 8.85 35.91
C PRO A 208 -6.32 9.76 36.42
N PRO A 209 -6.38 11.08 36.16
CA PRO A 209 -5.35 12.03 36.59
C PRO A 209 -5.24 12.08 38.11
N LYS A 210 -4.00 12.22 38.62
CA LYS A 210 -3.75 12.15 40.07
C LYS A 210 -4.43 13.28 40.82
N GLN A 211 -5.26 12.92 41.80
CA GLN A 211 -5.86 13.86 42.75
C GLN A 211 -5.14 13.79 44.10
N GLY A 212 -3.98 14.45 44.20
CA GLY A 212 -3.18 14.58 45.43
C GLY A 212 -1.89 13.75 45.46
N GLU A 213 -1.33 13.58 46.66
CA GLU A 213 -0.12 12.78 46.89
C GLU A 213 -0.45 11.28 46.95
N GLY A 214 -0.06 10.52 45.92
CA GLY A 214 -0.26 9.08 45.88
C GLY A 214 -0.18 8.45 44.48
N ALA A 215 -0.53 7.17 44.41
CA ALA A 215 -0.90 6.50 43.16
C ALA A 215 -2.44 6.49 43.02
N SER A 216 -2.96 6.40 41.79
CA SER A 216 -4.40 6.23 41.59
C SER A 216 -4.89 4.93 42.25
N PRO A 217 -6.00 4.94 42.99
CA PRO A 217 -6.58 3.72 43.57
C PRO A 217 -7.24 2.83 42.52
N VAL A 218 -7.54 3.36 41.32
CA VAL A 218 -8.17 2.62 40.23
C VAL A 218 -7.32 2.73 38.96
N SER A 219 -7.11 1.59 38.29
CA SER A 219 -6.51 1.52 36.95
C SER A 219 -7.56 1.11 35.91
N ILE A 220 -7.26 1.40 34.64
CA ILE A 220 -8.04 0.95 33.49
C ILE A 220 -7.12 0.26 32.48
N CYS A 221 -7.58 -0.85 31.92
CA CYS A 221 -6.94 -1.55 30.81
C CYS A 221 -7.94 -1.66 29.65
N ARG A 222 -7.49 -1.32 28.44
CA ARG A 222 -8.25 -1.36 27.19
C ARG A 222 -7.55 -2.33 26.24
N ASP A 223 -8.19 -3.45 25.96
CA ASP A 223 -7.71 -4.49 25.08
C ASP A 223 -8.52 -4.44 23.77
N ARG A 224 -7.92 -3.89 22.70
CA ARG A 224 -8.59 -3.63 21.42
C ARG A 224 -8.15 -4.61 20.33
N PHE A 225 -9.10 -5.03 19.50
CA PHE A 225 -8.87 -5.84 18.30
C PHE A 225 -9.60 -5.24 17.10
N VAL A 226 -8.97 -5.23 15.93
CA VAL A 226 -9.57 -4.87 14.63
C VAL A 226 -9.67 -6.11 13.76
N THR A 227 -10.82 -6.31 13.10
CA THR A 227 -11.07 -7.40 12.15
C THR A 227 -12.03 -6.95 11.04
N GLU A 228 -13.22 -7.56 10.85
CA GLU A 228 -14.32 -6.94 10.08
C GLU A 228 -14.97 -5.76 10.83
N GLY A 229 -14.83 -5.74 12.15
CA GLY A 229 -15.22 -4.65 13.04
C GLY A 229 -14.23 -4.55 14.20
N VAL A 230 -14.53 -3.75 15.21
CA VAL A 230 -13.67 -3.57 16.39
C VAL A 230 -14.27 -4.28 17.59
N HIS A 231 -13.44 -4.97 18.36
CA HIS A 231 -13.75 -5.40 19.72
C HIS A 231 -12.88 -4.63 20.72
N GLU A 232 -13.44 -4.20 21.84
CA GLU A 232 -12.68 -3.57 22.93
C GLU A 232 -13.15 -4.10 24.30
N ASP A 233 -12.25 -4.75 25.01
CA ASP A 233 -12.40 -5.16 26.41
C ASP A 233 -11.89 -4.03 27.31
N VAL A 234 -12.78 -3.39 28.06
CA VAL A 234 -12.49 -2.31 29.01
C VAL A 234 -12.58 -2.85 30.43
N MET A 235 -11.44 -2.97 31.10
CA MET A 235 -11.29 -3.51 32.45
C MET A 235 -10.93 -2.40 33.44
N LEU A 236 -11.63 -2.34 34.56
CA LEU A 236 -11.35 -1.48 35.72
C LEU A 236 -10.89 -2.36 36.88
N GLU A 237 -9.80 -1.99 37.55
CA GLU A 237 -9.27 -2.71 38.71
C GLU A 237 -9.08 -1.75 39.89
N ASN A 238 -9.56 -2.15 41.07
CA ASN A 238 -9.29 -1.43 42.32
C ASN A 238 -7.98 -1.93 42.93
N LEU A 239 -6.97 -1.07 42.92
CA LEU A 239 -5.63 -1.32 43.43
C LEU A 239 -5.49 -1.07 44.94
N SER A 240 -6.56 -0.65 45.61
CA SER A 240 -6.60 -0.30 47.03
C SER A 240 -7.42 -1.29 47.88
N ASP A 241 -7.35 -1.10 49.20
CA ASP A 241 -8.08 -1.89 50.18
C ASP A 241 -9.41 -1.22 50.61
N ASP A 242 -9.77 -0.08 50.02
CA ASP A 242 -11.03 0.65 50.21
C ASP A 242 -11.97 0.44 49.00
N PRO A 243 -13.31 0.48 49.17
CA PRO A 243 -14.25 0.44 48.06
C PRO A 243 -14.31 1.79 47.31
N HIS A 244 -14.50 1.75 45.99
CA HIS A 244 -14.64 2.95 45.14
C HIS A 244 -15.86 2.87 44.23
N ASP A 245 -16.65 3.95 44.20
CA ASP A 245 -17.75 4.13 43.25
C ASP A 245 -17.27 5.00 42.09
N VAL A 246 -17.11 4.40 40.90
CA VAL A 246 -16.59 5.08 39.70
C VAL A 246 -17.62 5.14 38.58
N LYS A 247 -17.57 6.22 37.79
CA LYS A 247 -18.41 6.45 36.61
C LYS A 247 -17.56 6.33 35.35
N LEU A 248 -17.69 5.21 34.64
CA LEU A 248 -17.14 5.02 33.31
C LEU A 248 -18.06 5.66 32.26
N GLU A 249 -17.53 6.53 31.42
CA GLU A 249 -18.24 7.13 30.29
C GLU A 249 -17.50 6.85 28.98
N LEU A 250 -18.22 6.36 27.98
CA LEU A 250 -17.72 6.17 26.62
C LEU A 250 -18.43 7.15 25.70
N SER A 251 -17.73 8.15 25.18
CA SER A 251 -18.22 9.07 24.14
C SER A 251 -18.02 8.44 22.76
N TYR A 252 -18.98 8.66 21.86
CA TYR A 252 -18.90 8.19 20.49
C TYR A 252 -19.60 9.10 19.48
N GLY A 253 -19.04 9.15 18.28
CA GLY A 253 -19.58 9.88 17.13
C GLY A 253 -19.03 9.32 15.82
N SER A 254 -19.74 9.61 14.73
CA SER A 254 -19.31 9.30 13.37
C SER A 254 -19.75 10.41 12.43
N ASP A 255 -18.87 10.78 11.51
CA ASP A 255 -19.14 11.67 10.39
C ASP A 255 -19.38 10.91 9.08
N PHE A 256 -19.01 9.62 9.01
CA PHE A 256 -19.05 8.79 7.80
C PHE A 256 -18.31 9.43 6.61
N ALA A 257 -17.24 10.19 6.91
CA ALA A 257 -16.37 10.76 5.89
C ALA A 257 -15.77 9.65 5.01
N ASP A 258 -15.73 9.90 3.69
CA ASP A 258 -14.88 9.11 2.80
C ASP A 258 -13.41 9.32 3.16
N VAL A 259 -12.54 8.32 2.94
CA VAL A 259 -11.11 8.40 3.24
C VAL A 259 -10.43 9.62 2.60
N MET A 260 -10.85 10.01 1.39
CA MET A 260 -10.35 11.22 0.73
C MET A 260 -10.92 12.50 1.34
N GLU A 261 -12.19 12.49 1.77
CA GLU A 261 -12.79 13.64 2.47
C GLU A 261 -12.10 13.84 3.84
N ALA A 262 -11.82 12.76 4.57
CA ALA A 262 -11.11 12.77 5.85
C ALA A 262 -9.66 13.28 5.73
N GLN A 263 -8.95 12.90 4.67
CA GLN A 263 -7.62 13.43 4.35
C GLN A 263 -7.66 14.94 4.11
N ASP A 264 -8.68 15.43 3.40
CA ASP A 264 -8.94 16.85 3.16
C ASP A 264 -9.54 17.60 4.38
N LYS A 265 -9.57 16.97 5.57
CA LYS A 265 -10.19 17.49 6.82
C LYS A 265 -11.64 17.94 6.62
N SER A 266 -12.39 17.18 5.82
CA SER A 266 -13.76 17.46 5.40
C SER A 266 -14.66 16.24 5.57
N ASN A 267 -15.97 16.44 5.40
CA ASN A 267 -16.94 15.37 5.31
C ASN A 267 -18.10 15.78 4.41
N GLY A 268 -18.79 14.78 3.84
CA GLY A 268 -19.94 15.00 2.98
C GLY A 268 -21.21 15.49 3.68
N ASP A 269 -22.02 16.25 2.92
CA ASP A 269 -23.43 16.45 3.24
C ASP A 269 -24.20 15.11 3.22
N GLY A 270 -25.16 14.96 4.13
CA GLY A 270 -26.04 13.79 4.17
C GLY A 270 -26.93 13.80 5.42
N ARG A 271 -27.83 12.81 5.53
CA ARG A 271 -28.75 12.69 6.67
C ARG A 271 -28.21 11.71 7.69
N SER A 272 -27.78 12.21 8.84
CA SER A 272 -27.36 11.37 9.98
C SER A 272 -28.45 11.25 11.05
N TRP A 273 -28.58 10.08 11.68
CA TRP A 273 -29.42 9.86 12.86
C TRP A 273 -28.87 8.77 13.77
N VAL A 274 -29.42 8.67 14.98
CA VAL A 274 -28.99 7.69 15.99
C VAL A 274 -30.19 7.00 16.63
N GLU A 275 -30.14 5.67 16.64
CA GLU A 275 -31.08 4.78 17.31
C GLU A 275 -30.41 4.19 18.56
N THR A 276 -31.11 4.10 19.69
CA THR A 276 -30.53 3.64 20.97
C THR A 276 -31.42 2.61 21.66
N THR A 277 -30.81 1.60 22.26
CA THR A 277 -31.42 0.66 23.20
C THR A 277 -30.70 0.71 24.54
N ALA A 278 -31.15 -0.03 25.55
CA ALA A 278 -30.45 -0.13 26.84
C ALA A 278 -29.02 -0.72 26.77
N ARG A 279 -28.62 -1.29 25.62
CA ARG A 279 -27.35 -2.00 25.42
C ARG A 279 -26.68 -1.75 24.06
N SER A 280 -27.19 -0.80 23.27
CA SER A 280 -26.60 -0.47 21.97
C SER A 280 -26.94 0.94 21.49
N ALA A 281 -26.07 1.50 20.67
CA ALA A 281 -26.33 2.68 19.86
C ALA A 281 -25.99 2.36 18.39
N THR A 282 -26.90 2.66 17.47
CA THR A 282 -26.65 2.57 16.02
C THR A 282 -26.57 3.98 15.46
N LEU A 283 -25.38 4.36 15.00
CA LEU A 283 -25.14 5.56 14.21
C LEU A 283 -25.49 5.24 12.75
N TRP A 284 -26.23 6.12 12.08
CA TRP A 284 -26.61 5.97 10.67
C TRP A 284 -26.27 7.24 9.90
N HIS A 285 -25.90 7.07 8.63
CA HIS A 285 -25.77 8.14 7.64
C HIS A 285 -26.25 7.66 6.28
N ASP A 286 -26.93 8.55 5.55
CA ASP A 286 -27.41 8.34 4.19
C ASP A 286 -27.07 9.56 3.34
N ARG A 287 -26.33 9.34 2.26
CA ARG A 287 -25.93 10.34 1.27
C ARG A 287 -26.26 9.80 -0.11
N ASP A 288 -27.20 10.43 -0.79
CA ASP A 288 -27.65 10.07 -2.14
C ASP A 288 -28.02 8.57 -2.30
N GLY A 289 -28.55 7.95 -1.24
CA GLY A 289 -28.91 6.53 -1.20
C GLY A 289 -27.74 5.58 -0.84
N TYR A 290 -26.50 6.07 -0.77
CA TYR A 290 -25.40 5.33 -0.17
C TYR A 290 -25.51 5.39 1.35
N ARG A 291 -26.09 4.33 1.92
CA ARG A 291 -26.31 4.20 3.36
C ARG A 291 -25.18 3.44 4.04
N ARG A 292 -24.72 3.99 5.18
CA ARG A 292 -23.73 3.40 6.09
C ARG A 292 -24.24 3.48 7.53
N GLY A 293 -23.80 2.56 8.37
CA GLY A 293 -24.08 2.60 9.80
C GLY A 293 -22.98 2.00 10.65
N THR A 294 -23.01 2.27 11.95
CA THR A 294 -22.07 1.72 12.94
C THR A 294 -22.87 1.37 14.18
N VAL A 295 -22.87 0.09 14.57
CA VAL A 295 -23.52 -0.38 15.80
C VAL A 295 -22.47 -0.53 16.89
N LEU A 296 -22.62 0.22 17.98
CA LEU A 296 -21.92 -0.03 19.23
C LEU A 296 -22.81 -0.93 20.11
N THR A 297 -22.29 -2.06 20.59
CA THR A 297 -23.02 -3.01 21.44
C THR A 297 -22.26 -3.29 22.72
N PHE A 298 -22.96 -3.27 23.86
CA PHE A 298 -22.37 -3.39 25.19
C PHE A 298 -22.74 -4.73 25.87
N ASN A 299 -21.76 -5.40 26.48
CA ASN A 299 -21.99 -6.66 27.21
C ASN A 299 -22.70 -6.46 28.57
N ARG A 300 -22.87 -5.21 29.03
CA ARG A 300 -23.64 -4.81 30.23
C ARG A 300 -24.73 -3.80 29.89
N GLN A 301 -25.69 -3.62 30.80
CA GLN A 301 -26.65 -2.52 30.75
C GLN A 301 -26.02 -1.24 31.32
N GLY A 302 -26.38 -0.10 30.74
CA GLY A 302 -25.93 1.22 31.17
C GLY A 302 -26.85 2.31 30.66
N ARG A 303 -26.54 3.58 30.94
CA ARG A 303 -27.28 4.73 30.42
C ARG A 303 -26.76 5.08 29.02
N VAL A 304 -27.31 4.42 28.00
CA VAL A 304 -26.95 4.65 26.58
C VAL A 304 -27.76 5.84 26.02
N LEU A 305 -27.07 6.80 25.42
CA LEU A 305 -27.62 8.01 24.79
C LEU A 305 -27.08 8.14 23.35
N LYS A 306 -27.47 9.20 22.62
CA LYS A 306 -27.10 9.37 21.21
C LYS A 306 -25.60 9.57 20.92
N ARG A 307 -24.81 10.00 21.90
CA ARG A 307 -23.37 10.31 21.77
C ARG A 307 -22.50 9.76 22.91
N ARG A 308 -23.10 9.09 23.90
CA ARG A 308 -22.36 8.52 25.04
C ARG A 308 -23.10 7.36 25.69
N ALA A 309 -22.35 6.46 26.32
CA ALA A 309 -22.87 5.47 27.25
C ALA A 309 -22.18 5.62 28.60
N THR A 310 -22.96 5.62 29.69
CA THR A 310 -22.44 5.77 31.07
C THR A 310 -22.75 4.54 31.91
N PHE A 311 -21.76 4.06 32.66
CA PHE A 311 -21.86 2.94 33.58
C PHE A 311 -21.37 3.38 34.97
N HIS A 312 -22.22 3.20 35.98
CA HIS A 312 -21.83 3.38 37.38
C HIS A 312 -21.39 2.03 37.94
N VAL A 313 -20.19 1.98 38.50
CA VAL A 313 -19.52 0.75 38.92
C VAL A 313 -19.06 0.90 40.38
N HIS A 314 -19.60 0.04 41.24
CA HIS A 314 -19.13 -0.11 42.61
C HIS A 314 -18.03 -1.19 42.63
N LEU A 315 -16.79 -0.79 42.88
CA LEU A 315 -15.64 -1.70 43.00
C LEU A 315 -15.36 -1.96 44.48
N ARG A 316 -15.40 -3.23 44.88
CA ARG A 316 -14.94 -3.65 46.22
C ARG A 316 -13.40 -3.54 46.32
N PRO A 317 -12.82 -3.60 47.53
CA PRO A 317 -11.38 -3.77 47.70
C PRO A 317 -10.84 -4.92 46.82
N ARG A 318 -9.79 -4.64 46.04
CA ARG A 318 -9.16 -5.61 45.10
C ARG A 318 -10.07 -6.21 44.02
N ASP A 319 -11.20 -5.56 43.71
CA ASP A 319 -12.18 -6.05 42.73
C ASP A 319 -11.82 -5.65 41.28
N THR A 320 -12.30 -6.45 40.32
CA THR A 320 -12.11 -6.20 38.88
C THR A 320 -13.45 -6.23 38.16
N TRP A 321 -13.72 -5.21 37.34
CA TRP A 321 -14.92 -5.10 36.53
C TRP A 321 -14.59 -4.96 35.05
N GLN A 322 -15.33 -5.64 34.17
CA GLN A 322 -15.07 -5.67 32.73
C GLN A 322 -16.33 -5.35 31.92
N LEU A 323 -16.22 -4.43 30.96
CA LEU A 323 -17.17 -4.13 29.91
C LEU A 323 -16.55 -4.53 28.56
N CYS A 324 -17.22 -5.37 27.78
CA CYS A 324 -16.85 -5.54 26.37
C CYS A 324 -17.73 -4.67 25.48
N VAL A 325 -17.11 -4.07 24.47
CA VAL A 325 -17.74 -3.28 23.42
C VAL A 325 -17.49 -3.94 22.06
N ASP A 326 -18.55 -4.13 21.28
CA ASP A 326 -18.44 -4.47 19.86
C ASP A 326 -18.83 -3.26 19.01
N ILE A 327 -17.94 -2.83 18.12
CA ILE A 327 -18.17 -1.78 17.12
C ILE A 327 -18.28 -2.45 15.75
N THR A 328 -19.48 -2.44 15.18
CA THR A 328 -19.85 -3.22 13.99
C THR A 328 -20.30 -2.29 12.86
N PRO A 329 -19.51 -2.13 11.78
CA PRO A 329 -19.96 -1.52 10.55
C PRO A 329 -21.24 -2.19 9.98
N ILE A 330 -22.10 -1.37 9.39
CA ILE A 330 -23.19 -1.80 8.51
C ILE A 330 -22.89 -1.28 7.11
N VAL A 331 -22.67 -2.21 6.19
CA VAL A 331 -22.27 -1.95 4.81
C VAL A 331 -23.22 -2.71 3.90
N ASN A 332 -23.89 -1.99 3.00
CA ASN A 332 -24.86 -2.53 2.04
C ASN A 332 -25.97 -3.38 2.72
N GLY A 333 -26.40 -2.97 3.92
CA GLY A 333 -27.39 -3.68 4.75
C GLY A 333 -26.83 -4.84 5.59
N HIS A 334 -25.60 -5.29 5.34
CA HIS A 334 -24.95 -6.37 6.09
C HIS A 334 -24.15 -5.81 7.27
N ARG A 335 -24.28 -6.44 8.45
CA ARG A 335 -23.40 -6.21 9.60
C ARG A 335 -22.07 -6.90 9.36
N ARG A 336 -20.97 -6.23 9.70
CA ARG A 336 -19.57 -6.73 9.61
C ARG A 336 -18.99 -6.78 11.03
N PRO A 337 -19.30 -7.81 11.81
CA PRO A 337 -19.10 -7.77 13.25
C PRO A 337 -17.73 -8.41 13.58
N PRO A 338 -17.01 -7.99 14.63
CA PRO A 338 -15.63 -8.41 14.86
C PRO A 338 -15.48 -9.95 14.98
N LEU A 339 -14.41 -10.51 14.43
CA LEU A 339 -14.17 -11.96 14.45
C LEU A 339 -13.68 -12.45 15.83
N LEU A 340 -13.04 -11.54 16.58
CA LEU A 340 -12.62 -11.70 17.98
C LEU A 340 -13.62 -11.01 18.93
N ARG A 341 -13.73 -11.49 20.16
CA ARG A 341 -14.74 -11.08 21.18
C ARG A 341 -14.14 -11.13 22.59
N CYS A 342 -14.96 -10.86 23.61
CA CYS A 342 -14.57 -10.80 25.03
C CYS A 342 -13.57 -11.89 25.39
N ASN A 343 -12.47 -11.52 26.04
CA ASN A 343 -11.40 -12.40 26.51
C ASN A 343 -10.55 -13.06 25.41
N ALA A 344 -10.59 -12.56 24.16
CA ALA A 344 -9.78 -13.10 23.05
C ALA A 344 -8.27 -13.11 23.34
N PHE A 345 -7.74 -12.19 24.16
CA PHE A 345 -6.33 -12.20 24.61
C PHE A 345 -5.90 -13.49 25.34
N HIS A 346 -6.86 -14.27 25.86
CA HIS A 346 -6.62 -15.50 26.61
C HIS A 346 -6.97 -16.78 25.84
N GLY A 347 -7.34 -16.67 24.55
CA GLY A 347 -7.73 -17.80 23.71
C GLY A 347 -7.01 -17.83 22.37
N HIS A 348 -6.67 -19.02 21.86
CA HIS A 348 -6.07 -19.15 20.53
C HIS A 348 -7.03 -18.66 19.43
N ALA A 349 -6.69 -17.51 18.83
CA ALA A 349 -7.46 -16.82 17.80
C ALA A 349 -7.50 -17.58 16.45
N ARG A 350 -8.32 -18.63 16.38
CA ARG A 350 -8.57 -19.40 15.14
C ARG A 350 -9.56 -18.69 14.22
N LYS A 351 -9.09 -17.82 13.31
CA LYS A 351 -9.88 -17.38 12.12
C LYS A 351 -9.14 -16.65 10.99
N MET A 352 -7.81 -16.68 10.95
CA MET A 352 -7.06 -16.27 9.75
C MET A 352 -6.84 -17.47 8.80
N PRO A 353 -6.82 -17.29 7.46
CA PRO A 353 -6.50 -18.37 6.52
C PRO A 353 -5.07 -18.90 6.66
N ILE A 354 -4.14 -18.02 7.03
CA ILE A 354 -2.77 -18.31 7.45
C ILE A 354 -2.56 -17.52 8.75
N SER A 355 -2.11 -18.16 9.82
CA SER A 355 -1.84 -17.46 11.10
C SER A 355 -0.58 -16.57 10.99
N LEU A 356 -0.42 -15.58 11.89
CA LEU A 356 0.80 -14.76 11.90
C LEU A 356 2.05 -15.62 12.19
N ASP A 357 1.91 -16.63 13.05
CA ASP A 357 2.97 -17.60 13.34
C ASP A 357 3.36 -18.39 12.09
N GLU A 358 2.37 -18.96 11.39
CA GLU A 358 2.56 -19.72 10.14
C GLU A 358 3.18 -18.87 9.02
N TRP A 359 2.78 -17.60 8.89
CA TRP A 359 3.40 -16.65 7.97
C TRP A 359 4.89 -16.44 8.29
N LEU A 360 5.24 -16.26 9.57
CA LEU A 360 6.62 -16.08 10.01
C LEU A 360 7.43 -17.38 9.89
N GLU A 361 6.82 -18.55 10.08
CA GLU A 361 7.44 -19.87 9.88
C GLU A 361 7.66 -20.21 8.39
N GLU A 362 6.85 -19.64 7.49
CA GLU A 362 7.03 -19.83 6.04
C GLU A 362 8.19 -19.02 5.47
N ALA A 363 8.50 -17.86 6.07
CA ALA A 363 9.57 -16.96 5.63
C ALA A 363 10.97 -17.61 5.78
N PRO A 364 11.95 -17.31 4.90
CA PRO A 364 13.32 -17.80 5.05
C PRO A 364 14.04 -17.19 6.27
N ASP A 365 14.83 -17.99 6.99
CA ASP A 365 15.58 -17.53 8.15
C ASP A 365 16.76 -16.64 7.74
N LEU A 366 16.77 -15.38 8.19
CA LEU A 366 17.95 -14.52 8.07
C LEU A 366 18.96 -14.83 9.17
N ILE A 367 20.15 -15.22 8.75
CA ILE A 367 21.34 -15.45 9.58
C ILE A 367 22.31 -14.29 9.35
N THR A 368 22.43 -13.41 10.33
CA THR A 368 23.40 -12.30 10.34
C THR A 368 23.92 -12.02 11.75
N GLY A 369 25.09 -11.36 11.84
CA GLY A 369 25.60 -10.76 13.07
C GLY A 369 25.11 -9.32 13.31
N ASN A 370 24.33 -8.75 12.39
CA ASN A 370 23.82 -7.38 12.47
C ASN A 370 22.38 -7.37 13.05
N GLU A 371 22.25 -6.95 14.32
CA GLU A 371 20.96 -6.88 15.03
C GLU A 371 19.97 -5.85 14.45
N ALA A 372 20.45 -4.79 13.81
CA ALA A 372 19.58 -3.81 13.14
C ALA A 372 18.97 -4.41 11.87
N LEU A 373 19.78 -5.08 11.06
CA LEU A 373 19.31 -5.82 9.88
C LEU A 373 18.33 -6.94 10.26
N GLN A 374 18.58 -7.69 11.35
CA GLN A 374 17.66 -8.72 11.83
C GLN A 374 16.29 -8.13 12.23
N ARG A 375 16.29 -6.98 12.91
CA ARG A 375 15.06 -6.26 13.29
C ARG A 375 14.31 -5.73 12.06
N THR A 376 15.01 -5.08 11.13
CA THR A 376 14.43 -4.57 9.88
C THR A 376 13.84 -5.69 9.02
N TYR A 377 14.54 -6.82 8.86
CA TYR A 377 14.02 -7.99 8.15
C TYR A 377 12.70 -8.50 8.77
N ARG A 378 12.68 -8.68 10.10
CA ARG A 378 11.48 -9.13 10.81
C ARG A 378 10.34 -8.12 10.67
N GLN A 379 10.62 -6.82 10.76
CA GLN A 379 9.62 -5.77 10.64
C GLN A 379 9.02 -5.72 9.23
N SER A 380 9.85 -5.81 8.17
CA SER A 380 9.39 -5.93 6.78
C SER A 380 8.42 -7.10 6.58
N VAL A 381 8.72 -8.29 7.11
CA VAL A 381 7.86 -9.47 7.00
C VAL A 381 6.55 -9.30 7.79
N LEU A 382 6.58 -8.65 8.96
CA LEU A 382 5.39 -8.31 9.75
C LEU A 382 4.49 -7.27 9.06
N ASP A 383 5.09 -6.22 8.49
CA ASP A 383 4.36 -5.16 7.80
C ASP A 383 3.68 -5.68 6.54
N LEU A 384 4.37 -6.53 5.76
CA LEU A 384 3.76 -7.21 4.61
C LEU A 384 2.66 -8.20 5.02
N ALA A 385 2.74 -8.84 6.19
CA ALA A 385 1.63 -9.64 6.73
C ALA A 385 0.38 -8.79 7.03
N ALA A 386 0.60 -7.63 7.65
CA ALA A 386 -0.43 -6.69 8.11
C ALA A 386 -1.12 -5.96 6.95
N LEU A 387 -0.35 -5.51 5.97
CA LEU A 387 -0.82 -4.76 4.80
C LEU A 387 -1.51 -5.63 3.75
N ARG A 388 -1.80 -6.91 4.00
CA ARG A 388 -2.62 -7.73 3.10
C ARG A 388 -4.09 -7.27 3.13
N ILE A 389 -4.61 -6.90 1.98
CA ILE A 389 -6.03 -6.69 1.77
C ILE A 389 -6.75 -8.02 2.00
N ARG A 390 -7.89 -8.00 2.69
CA ARG A 390 -8.74 -9.19 2.79
C ARG A 390 -9.52 -9.42 1.50
N PRO A 391 -9.62 -10.67 1.03
CA PRO A 391 -10.64 -11.07 0.08
C PRO A 391 -12.05 -10.69 0.56
N ASP A 392 -12.90 -10.24 -0.36
CA ASP A 392 -14.32 -10.00 -0.13
C ASP A 392 -15.21 -10.68 -1.19
N ASP A 393 -16.49 -10.85 -0.86
CA ASP A 393 -17.47 -11.55 -1.71
C ASP A 393 -17.81 -10.78 -3.01
N VAL A 394 -17.16 -9.64 -3.29
CA VAL A 394 -17.62 -8.64 -4.27
C VAL A 394 -16.61 -8.35 -5.37
N LYS A 395 -15.32 -8.11 -5.06
CA LYS A 395 -14.32 -7.68 -6.07
C LYS A 395 -12.91 -8.23 -5.91
N ILE A 396 -12.50 -8.73 -4.74
CA ILE A 396 -11.12 -9.24 -4.53
C ILE A 396 -11.18 -10.64 -3.94
N LYS A 397 -10.63 -11.65 -4.61
CA LYS A 397 -10.58 -13.02 -4.06
C LYS A 397 -9.26 -13.40 -3.38
N TRP A 398 -8.24 -12.54 -3.47
CA TRP A 398 -6.86 -12.88 -3.10
C TRP A 398 -6.22 -11.85 -2.16
N ALA A 399 -5.42 -12.34 -1.21
CA ALA A 399 -4.81 -11.52 -0.17
C ALA A 399 -3.50 -10.85 -0.63
N MET A 400 -3.62 -9.89 -1.53
CA MET A 400 -2.52 -9.05 -2.04
C MET A 400 -2.14 -7.93 -1.05
N PRO A 401 -0.90 -7.39 -1.09
CA PRO A 401 -0.56 -6.16 -0.36
C PRO A 401 -1.44 -4.98 -0.82
N GLY A 402 -1.85 -4.09 0.09
CA GLY A 402 -2.36 -2.76 -0.25
C GLY A 402 -1.24 -1.75 -0.43
N GLY A 403 -1.57 -0.46 -0.58
CA GLY A 403 -0.58 0.62 -0.62
C GLY A 403 0.05 0.87 0.75
N GLY A 404 -0.72 1.40 1.71
CA GLY A 404 -0.24 1.76 3.04
C GLY A 404 -1.28 2.47 3.91
N LEU A 405 -0.92 2.75 5.16
CA LEU A 405 -1.82 3.40 6.13
C LEU A 405 -1.48 4.87 6.39
N PRO A 406 -2.50 5.73 6.65
CA PRO A 406 -3.93 5.39 6.72
C PRO A 406 -4.67 5.43 5.37
N TRP A 407 -4.15 6.15 4.37
CA TRP A 407 -4.94 6.56 3.20
C TRP A 407 -5.04 5.53 2.07
N PHE A 408 -4.10 4.60 1.95
CA PHE A 408 -3.96 3.71 0.78
C PHE A 408 -4.20 2.23 1.11
N MET A 409 -4.98 1.91 2.17
CA MET A 409 -5.26 0.53 2.59
C MET A 409 -6.37 -0.13 1.74
N THR A 410 -6.15 -0.14 0.43
CA THR A 410 -6.98 -0.73 -0.61
C THR A 410 -6.09 -1.21 -1.77
N VAL A 411 -6.66 -1.68 -2.88
CA VAL A 411 -5.90 -2.13 -4.06
C VAL A 411 -5.18 -0.93 -4.67
N PHE A 412 -3.86 -1.04 -4.79
CA PHE A 412 -2.98 -0.14 -5.52
C PHE A 412 -2.10 -0.99 -6.46
N GLY A 413 -2.46 -1.08 -7.74
CA GLY A 413 -1.88 -2.07 -8.65
C GLY A 413 -0.36 -2.04 -8.70
N ARG A 414 0.21 -0.86 -8.96
CA ARG A 414 1.65 -0.60 -9.00
C ARG A 414 2.34 -0.98 -7.69
N ASP A 415 1.87 -0.43 -6.57
CA ASP A 415 2.46 -0.61 -5.25
C ASP A 415 2.47 -2.09 -4.84
N SER A 416 1.36 -2.79 -5.04
CA SER A 416 1.23 -4.23 -4.78
C SER A 416 2.14 -5.07 -5.68
N ILE A 417 2.33 -4.68 -6.95
CA ILE A 417 3.23 -5.37 -7.88
C ILE A 417 4.70 -5.17 -7.46
N ILE A 418 5.10 -3.95 -7.11
CA ILE A 418 6.46 -3.63 -6.66
C ILE A 418 6.76 -4.38 -5.34
N ALA A 419 5.92 -4.24 -4.32
CA ALA A 419 6.09 -4.93 -3.04
C ALA A 419 6.16 -6.46 -3.21
N ALA A 420 5.35 -7.03 -4.11
CA ALA A 420 5.40 -8.45 -4.40
C ALA A 420 6.64 -8.89 -5.20
N TYR A 421 7.17 -8.04 -6.10
CA TYR A 421 8.45 -8.28 -6.79
C TYR A 421 9.61 -8.26 -5.79
N GLU A 422 9.64 -7.27 -4.90
CA GLU A 422 10.66 -7.13 -3.85
C GLU A 422 10.65 -8.34 -2.90
N ALA A 423 9.46 -8.79 -2.49
CA ALA A 423 9.27 -9.91 -1.56
C ALA A 423 9.24 -11.31 -2.21
N VAL A 424 9.34 -11.46 -3.54
CA VAL A 424 9.11 -12.74 -4.25
C VAL A 424 9.98 -13.92 -3.78
N HIS A 425 11.17 -13.61 -3.25
CA HIS A 425 12.15 -14.56 -2.73
C HIS A 425 11.95 -14.92 -1.25
N ILE A 426 10.99 -14.27 -0.58
CA ILE A 426 10.57 -14.49 0.80
C ILE A 426 9.18 -15.16 0.80
N HIS A 427 8.20 -14.56 0.12
CA HIS A 427 6.84 -15.09 -0.09
C HIS A 427 6.41 -14.93 -1.56
N SER A 428 6.54 -16.00 -2.35
CA SER A 428 6.12 -16.01 -3.76
C SER A 428 4.59 -15.92 -3.92
N GLU A 429 3.88 -16.26 -2.86
CA GLU A 429 2.44 -16.31 -2.71
C GLU A 429 1.83 -14.90 -2.78
N LEU A 430 2.56 -13.86 -2.34
CA LEU A 430 2.17 -12.45 -2.54
C LEU A 430 2.13 -12.09 -4.02
N ALA A 431 3.13 -12.50 -4.80
CA ALA A 431 3.16 -12.25 -6.23
C ALA A 431 1.99 -12.96 -6.93
N ARG A 432 1.71 -14.21 -6.59
CA ARG A 432 0.52 -14.91 -7.08
C ARG A 432 -0.78 -14.18 -6.74
N ALA A 433 -0.99 -13.84 -5.47
CA ALA A 433 -2.21 -13.16 -5.02
C ALA A 433 -2.42 -11.81 -5.72
N THR A 434 -1.35 -11.03 -5.88
CA THR A 434 -1.35 -9.78 -6.65
C THR A 434 -1.69 -10.00 -8.12
N LEU A 435 -1.05 -10.99 -8.77
CA LEU A 435 -1.30 -11.31 -10.18
C LEU A 435 -2.76 -11.71 -10.41
N GLU A 436 -3.33 -12.58 -9.56
CA GLU A 436 -4.72 -13.02 -9.67
C GLU A 436 -5.72 -11.90 -9.43
N ALA A 437 -5.58 -11.12 -8.35
CA ALA A 437 -6.50 -10.01 -8.06
C ALA A 437 -6.48 -8.92 -9.14
N LEU A 438 -5.31 -8.59 -9.67
CA LEU A 438 -5.18 -7.58 -10.73
C LEU A 438 -5.63 -8.09 -12.09
N ALA A 439 -5.54 -9.39 -12.36
CA ALA A 439 -6.14 -10.02 -13.54
C ALA A 439 -7.68 -9.98 -13.49
N GLU A 440 -8.29 -10.18 -12.32
CA GLU A 440 -9.74 -10.03 -12.13
C GLU A 440 -10.23 -8.59 -12.31
N LEU A 441 -9.34 -7.60 -12.14
CA LEU A 441 -9.60 -6.17 -12.30
C LEU A 441 -9.04 -5.59 -13.61
N GLN A 442 -8.55 -6.41 -14.54
CA GLN A 442 -8.03 -5.94 -15.83
C GLN A 442 -9.17 -5.36 -16.69
N SER A 443 -8.95 -4.18 -17.29
CA SER A 443 -9.97 -3.54 -18.12
C SER A 443 -10.25 -4.35 -19.39
N THR A 444 -11.53 -4.45 -19.75
CA THR A 444 -12.01 -4.92 -21.06
C THR A 444 -12.70 -3.81 -21.87
N GLU A 445 -12.68 -2.58 -21.36
CA GLU A 445 -13.50 -1.46 -21.83
C GLU A 445 -12.64 -0.22 -22.15
N TRP A 446 -13.17 0.64 -23.03
CA TRP A 446 -12.70 2.01 -23.21
C TRP A 446 -13.57 2.95 -22.39
N ASP A 447 -13.00 3.58 -21.37
CA ASP A 447 -13.71 4.50 -20.48
C ASP A 447 -12.79 5.64 -20.07
N SER A 448 -12.99 6.81 -20.69
CA SER A 448 -12.16 7.99 -20.41
C SER A 448 -12.34 8.50 -18.98
N TRP A 449 -13.52 8.37 -18.35
CA TRP A 449 -13.71 8.81 -16.95
C TRP A 449 -12.77 8.04 -16.01
N ARG A 450 -12.62 6.73 -16.24
CA ARG A 450 -11.73 5.85 -15.46
C ARG A 450 -10.30 5.74 -15.97
N ASP A 451 -9.91 6.50 -17.02
CA ASP A 451 -8.67 6.29 -17.78
C ASP A 451 -8.49 4.83 -18.29
N ALA A 452 -9.59 4.09 -18.46
CA ALA A 452 -9.58 2.67 -18.78
C ALA A 452 -9.47 2.41 -20.28
N GLU A 453 -8.66 1.42 -20.64
CA GLU A 453 -8.42 0.96 -22.00
C GLU A 453 -8.25 -0.57 -21.94
N PRO A 454 -8.75 -1.35 -22.92
CA PRO A 454 -8.71 -2.80 -22.85
C PRO A 454 -7.28 -3.33 -22.68
N GLY A 455 -7.08 -4.23 -21.72
CA GLY A 455 -5.77 -4.80 -21.36
C GLY A 455 -5.08 -4.13 -20.17
N LYS A 456 -5.48 -2.91 -19.76
CA LYS A 456 -4.85 -2.21 -18.64
C LYS A 456 -5.11 -2.86 -17.28
N ILE A 457 -4.09 -2.82 -16.44
CA ILE A 457 -4.16 -3.11 -14.99
C ILE A 457 -4.45 -1.78 -14.26
N PRO A 458 -5.32 -1.77 -13.22
CA PRO A 458 -5.73 -0.53 -12.56
C PRO A 458 -4.60 0.12 -11.74
N HIS A 459 -4.71 1.45 -11.55
CA HIS A 459 -3.96 2.21 -10.55
C HIS A 459 -4.51 1.90 -9.15
N GLU A 460 -5.79 2.19 -8.89
CA GLU A 460 -6.42 1.90 -7.59
C GLU A 460 -7.91 1.53 -7.67
N LEU A 461 -8.44 0.91 -6.61
CA LEU A 461 -9.87 0.62 -6.41
C LEU A 461 -10.34 1.19 -5.07
N ARG A 462 -11.40 2.00 -5.09
CA ARG A 462 -12.07 2.54 -3.90
C ARG A 462 -13.47 1.96 -3.73
N ARG A 463 -13.91 1.88 -2.48
CA ARG A 463 -15.23 1.39 -2.03
C ARG A 463 -16.03 2.45 -1.25
N GLY A 464 -15.40 3.58 -0.96
CA GLY A 464 -15.95 4.69 -0.18
C GLY A 464 -17.15 5.39 -0.82
N THR A 465 -17.74 6.31 -0.07
CA THR A 465 -18.92 7.07 -0.45
C THR A 465 -18.75 7.79 -1.79
N LEU A 466 -17.58 8.39 -2.05
CA LEU A 466 -17.31 9.11 -3.29
C LEU A 466 -17.30 8.19 -4.52
N ALA A 467 -16.64 7.04 -4.40
CA ALA A 467 -16.51 6.06 -5.47
C ALA A 467 -17.88 5.41 -5.78
N ALA A 468 -18.62 5.02 -4.74
CA ALA A 468 -19.91 4.38 -4.88
C ALA A 468 -21.03 5.30 -5.40
N THR A 469 -20.91 6.62 -5.20
CA THR A 469 -21.81 7.64 -5.77
C THR A 469 -21.34 8.15 -7.14
N GLY A 470 -20.25 7.61 -7.69
CA GLY A 470 -19.72 7.98 -9.00
C GLY A 470 -19.08 9.38 -9.06
N ARG A 471 -18.77 10.00 -7.91
CA ARG A 471 -18.15 11.33 -7.82
C ARG A 471 -16.66 11.33 -8.14
N ILE A 472 -16.01 10.17 -8.09
CA ILE A 472 -14.60 9.96 -8.42
C ILE A 472 -14.45 8.70 -9.30
N PRO A 473 -13.39 8.60 -10.13
CA PRO A 473 -13.24 7.52 -11.12
C PRO A 473 -12.77 6.17 -10.58
N HIS A 474 -12.59 6.04 -9.27
CA HIS A 474 -11.86 4.94 -8.63
C HIS A 474 -12.67 3.63 -8.46
N THR A 475 -13.35 3.14 -9.51
CA THR A 475 -14.27 1.98 -9.43
C THR A 475 -14.01 0.75 -10.36
N PRO A 476 -12.78 0.39 -10.78
CA PRO A 476 -11.47 0.94 -10.41
C PRO A 476 -11.00 2.02 -11.40
N TYR A 477 -9.95 2.76 -11.03
CA TYR A 477 -9.28 3.75 -11.86
C TYR A 477 -8.02 3.16 -12.51
N TYR A 478 -7.70 3.61 -13.73
CA TYR A 478 -6.60 3.08 -14.55
C TYR A 478 -5.58 4.17 -14.96
N GLY A 479 -5.42 5.23 -14.17
CA GLY A 479 -4.38 6.27 -14.36
C GLY A 479 -2.96 5.80 -14.05
N SER A 480 -2.60 4.58 -14.46
CA SER A 480 -1.28 3.97 -14.36
C SER A 480 -1.00 3.23 -15.67
N HIS A 481 0.15 3.49 -16.27
CA HIS A 481 0.63 2.78 -17.46
C HIS A 481 1.72 1.77 -17.08
N ASP A 482 2.50 2.10 -16.06
CA ASP A 482 3.48 1.21 -15.43
C ASP A 482 2.86 -0.08 -14.86
N SER A 483 1.68 -0.05 -14.22
CA SER A 483 1.07 -1.28 -13.65
C SER A 483 0.89 -2.41 -14.67
N THR A 484 0.49 -2.10 -15.90
CA THR A 484 0.29 -3.10 -16.96
C THR A 484 1.60 -3.75 -17.38
N LEU A 485 2.68 -2.96 -17.45
CA LEU A 485 4.03 -3.43 -17.81
C LEU A 485 4.67 -4.22 -16.67
N LEU A 486 4.54 -3.71 -15.45
CA LEU A 486 5.04 -4.34 -14.22
C LEU A 486 4.32 -5.67 -13.92
N TRP A 487 3.03 -5.81 -14.25
CA TRP A 487 2.29 -7.06 -14.10
C TRP A 487 2.88 -8.19 -14.98
N LEU A 488 3.24 -7.88 -16.23
CA LEU A 488 3.94 -8.82 -17.13
C LEU A 488 5.33 -9.21 -16.59
N ILE A 489 6.07 -8.24 -16.04
CA ILE A 489 7.37 -8.46 -15.39
C ILE A 489 7.24 -9.38 -14.18
N LEU A 490 6.22 -9.15 -13.32
CA LEU A 490 5.95 -9.94 -12.13
C LEU A 490 5.51 -11.36 -12.46
N LEU A 491 4.71 -11.58 -13.52
CA LEU A 491 4.28 -12.91 -13.94
C LEU A 491 5.48 -13.81 -14.31
N ASP A 492 6.45 -13.25 -15.01
CA ASP A 492 7.70 -13.94 -15.36
C ASP A 492 8.60 -14.18 -14.14
N GLU A 493 8.75 -13.18 -13.28
CA GLU A 493 9.53 -13.32 -12.04
C GLU A 493 8.91 -14.40 -11.14
N TYR A 494 7.59 -14.40 -10.97
CA TYR A 494 6.86 -15.43 -10.24
C TYR A 494 7.14 -16.83 -10.78
N GLU A 495 7.05 -17.06 -12.11
CA GLU A 495 7.37 -18.39 -12.69
C GLU A 495 8.79 -18.83 -12.36
N ARG A 496 9.77 -17.93 -12.42
CA ARG A 496 11.17 -18.28 -12.13
C ARG A 496 11.30 -18.83 -10.72
N TRP A 497 10.76 -18.11 -9.73
CA TRP A 497 10.83 -18.46 -8.31
C TRP A 497 9.93 -19.64 -7.94
N SER A 498 8.63 -19.60 -8.26
CA SER A 498 7.65 -20.62 -7.84
C SER A 498 7.70 -21.89 -8.68
N GLY A 499 8.05 -21.78 -9.97
CA GLY A 499 7.93 -22.85 -10.95
C GLY A 499 6.51 -23.30 -11.28
N ASP A 500 5.48 -22.56 -10.84
CA ASP A 500 4.07 -22.88 -11.06
C ASP A 500 3.63 -22.51 -12.50
N THR A 501 4.03 -23.35 -13.47
CA THR A 501 3.63 -23.19 -14.87
C THR A 501 2.14 -23.46 -15.10
N SER A 502 1.46 -24.15 -14.18
CA SER A 502 0.01 -24.37 -14.25
C SER A 502 -0.74 -23.06 -14.03
N PHE A 503 -0.32 -22.28 -13.03
CA PHE A 503 -0.82 -20.94 -12.80
C PHE A 503 -0.53 -19.99 -13.98
N VAL A 504 0.71 -19.96 -14.46
CA VAL A 504 1.09 -19.06 -15.56
C VAL A 504 0.33 -19.37 -16.86
N ARG A 505 -0.05 -20.64 -17.09
CA ARG A 505 -0.97 -21.02 -18.18
C ARG A 505 -2.37 -20.45 -18.02
N SER A 506 -2.95 -20.42 -16.82
CA SER A 506 -4.29 -19.83 -16.62
C SER A 506 -4.31 -18.31 -16.82
N MET A 507 -3.16 -17.65 -16.68
CA MET A 507 -2.97 -16.20 -16.88
C MET A 507 -2.76 -15.78 -18.34
N GLU A 508 -2.64 -16.71 -19.30
CA GLU A 508 -2.28 -16.41 -20.71
C GLU A 508 -3.18 -15.33 -21.35
N LYS A 509 -4.50 -15.45 -21.19
CA LYS A 509 -5.46 -14.49 -21.76
C LYS A 509 -5.24 -13.05 -21.26
N HIS A 510 -4.80 -12.90 -20.00
CA HIS A 510 -4.57 -11.60 -19.36
C HIS A 510 -3.23 -11.02 -19.80
N ALA A 511 -2.19 -11.86 -19.93
CA ALA A 511 -0.91 -11.48 -20.48
C ALA A 511 -1.01 -11.03 -21.95
N ARG A 512 -1.76 -11.76 -22.79
CA ARG A 512 -2.00 -11.38 -24.19
C ARG A 512 -2.81 -10.08 -24.31
N ALA A 513 -3.78 -9.83 -23.43
CA ALA A 513 -4.50 -8.55 -23.40
C ALA A 513 -3.58 -7.38 -22.97
N ALA A 514 -2.70 -7.59 -22.00
CA ALA A 514 -1.70 -6.58 -21.58
C ALA A 514 -0.66 -6.29 -22.68
N LEU A 515 -0.23 -7.31 -23.44
CA LEU A 515 0.61 -7.14 -24.64
C LEU A 515 -0.12 -6.34 -25.72
N GLN A 516 -1.37 -6.67 -26.03
CA GLN A 516 -2.18 -5.95 -27.01
C GLN A 516 -2.36 -4.46 -26.65
N TRP A 517 -2.47 -4.14 -25.36
CA TRP A 517 -2.44 -2.75 -24.90
C TRP A 517 -1.08 -2.09 -25.15
N LEU A 518 0.01 -2.76 -24.75
CA LEU A 518 1.41 -2.29 -24.90
C LEU A 518 1.85 -2.08 -26.37
N GLU A 519 1.21 -2.76 -27.32
CA GLU A 519 1.58 -2.72 -28.74
C GLU A 519 0.58 -1.96 -29.64
N GLY A 520 -0.46 -1.37 -29.04
CA GLY A 520 -1.39 -0.49 -29.73
C GLY A 520 -1.70 0.74 -28.87
N PRO A 521 -2.74 0.70 -28.01
CA PRO A 521 -3.17 1.84 -27.20
C PRO A 521 -2.10 2.61 -26.42
N ALA A 522 -1.02 1.95 -25.99
CA ALA A 522 0.05 2.55 -25.20
C ALA A 522 0.97 3.51 -26.00
N ASP A 523 0.93 3.47 -27.33
CA ASP A 523 1.69 4.34 -28.24
C ASP A 523 0.70 5.29 -28.93
N LEU A 524 0.62 6.53 -28.44
CA LEU A 524 -0.49 7.44 -28.77
C LEU A 524 -0.32 8.14 -30.13
N ASP A 525 0.90 8.26 -30.64
CA ASP A 525 1.20 8.85 -31.96
C ASP A 525 1.88 7.91 -32.96
N GLY A 526 2.25 6.69 -32.55
CA GLY A 526 2.84 5.66 -33.41
C GLY A 526 4.35 5.77 -33.56
N ASP A 527 5.04 6.56 -32.73
CA ASP A 527 6.49 6.72 -32.76
C ASP A 527 7.27 5.59 -32.06
N GLY A 528 6.55 4.62 -31.49
CA GLY A 528 7.08 3.42 -30.83
C GLY A 528 7.50 3.60 -29.38
N TYR A 529 7.15 4.72 -28.73
CA TYR A 529 7.28 4.88 -27.29
C TYR A 529 5.96 4.64 -26.55
N VAL A 530 6.05 4.22 -25.29
CA VAL A 530 4.90 4.16 -24.38
C VAL A 530 4.66 5.54 -23.79
N GLU A 531 3.51 6.11 -24.09
CA GLU A 531 3.14 7.47 -23.74
C GLU A 531 1.90 7.51 -22.84
N TYR A 532 1.76 8.55 -22.04
CA TYR A 532 0.51 8.79 -21.32
C TYR A 532 0.00 10.22 -21.47
N ARG A 533 -1.32 10.35 -21.37
CA ARG A 533 -2.06 11.60 -21.14
C ARG A 533 -3.33 11.25 -20.37
N LYS A 534 -3.65 12.02 -19.35
CA LYS A 534 -4.94 11.96 -18.65
C LYS A 534 -6.11 12.11 -19.62
N ARG A 535 -7.04 11.17 -19.59
CA ARG A 535 -8.27 11.14 -20.39
C ARG A 535 -9.50 11.53 -19.55
N SER A 536 -9.44 11.35 -18.23
CA SER A 536 -10.49 11.73 -17.31
C SER A 536 -10.60 13.24 -17.15
N ASP A 537 -11.82 13.76 -17.16
CA ASP A 537 -12.14 15.14 -16.82
C ASP A 537 -12.32 15.36 -15.31
N SER A 538 -12.12 14.32 -14.49
CA SER A 538 -12.11 14.43 -13.03
C SER A 538 -10.93 15.26 -12.51
N ASP A 539 -11.21 16.13 -11.54
CA ASP A 539 -10.21 16.83 -10.73
C ASP A 539 -9.44 15.88 -9.78
N ARG A 540 -9.99 14.70 -9.49
CA ARG A 540 -9.38 13.64 -8.67
C ARG A 540 -8.61 12.58 -9.48
N ALA A 541 -8.62 12.66 -10.81
CA ALA A 541 -7.79 11.81 -11.67
C ALA A 541 -6.36 12.37 -11.79
N LEU A 542 -5.38 11.47 -11.96
CA LEU A 542 -3.96 11.80 -12.00
C LEU A 542 -3.56 12.38 -13.36
N ASP A 543 -2.72 13.43 -13.35
CA ASP A 543 -2.18 14.00 -14.59
C ASP A 543 -0.99 13.17 -15.12
N ASN A 544 -0.25 12.50 -14.22
CA ASN A 544 0.89 11.64 -14.55
C ASN A 544 0.56 10.16 -14.27
N HIS A 545 0.74 9.28 -15.26
CA HIS A 545 0.42 7.84 -15.15
C HIS A 545 1.66 6.94 -14.92
N CYS A 546 2.68 7.48 -14.26
CA CYS A 546 3.93 6.79 -13.90
C CYS A 546 4.08 6.73 -12.36
N TRP A 547 5.14 6.08 -11.84
CA TRP A 547 5.34 5.96 -10.39
C TRP A 547 5.44 7.31 -9.69
N LYS A 548 5.95 8.33 -10.38
CA LYS A 548 5.93 9.73 -9.93
C LYS A 548 4.62 10.42 -10.34
N ASP A 549 3.49 9.95 -9.84
CA ASP A 549 2.15 10.36 -10.32
C ASP A 549 1.67 11.76 -9.88
N SER A 550 2.30 12.39 -8.87
CA SER A 550 1.95 13.78 -8.46
C SER A 550 2.05 14.78 -9.61
N ALA A 551 1.11 15.73 -9.71
CA ALA A 551 0.99 16.65 -10.84
C ALA A 551 2.30 17.36 -11.29
N ARG A 552 3.18 17.78 -10.38
CA ARG A 552 4.41 18.54 -10.69
C ARG A 552 5.71 17.70 -10.79
N SER A 553 5.60 16.40 -11.02
CA SER A 553 6.76 15.48 -10.94
C SER A 553 7.69 15.46 -12.17
N ILE A 554 7.15 15.73 -13.36
CA ILE A 554 7.87 15.68 -14.64
C ILE A 554 8.23 17.09 -15.09
N LEU A 555 9.45 17.51 -14.73
CA LEU A 555 9.96 18.85 -14.98
C LEU A 555 11.25 18.79 -15.81
N PHE A 556 11.46 19.80 -16.66
CA PHE A 556 12.75 20.13 -17.27
C PHE A 556 13.76 20.62 -16.20
N ALA A 557 15.06 20.63 -16.52
CA ALA A 557 16.09 21.04 -15.57
C ALA A 557 15.97 22.52 -15.13
N ASP A 558 15.24 23.35 -15.89
CA ASP A 558 14.91 24.74 -15.56
C ASP A 558 13.64 24.89 -14.68
N GLY A 559 12.97 23.79 -14.34
CA GLY A 559 11.74 23.75 -13.55
C GLY A 559 10.44 23.95 -14.33
N ARG A 560 10.47 24.06 -15.67
CA ARG A 560 9.25 24.02 -16.50
C ARG A 560 8.60 22.65 -16.45
N GLN A 561 7.27 22.63 -16.49
CA GLN A 561 6.45 21.42 -16.63
C GLN A 561 6.65 20.80 -18.02
N ALA A 562 6.66 19.47 -18.12
CA ALA A 562 6.49 18.77 -19.40
C ALA A 562 4.99 18.68 -19.76
N GLU A 563 4.66 18.95 -21.03
CA GLU A 563 3.28 18.88 -21.54
C GLU A 563 3.00 17.51 -22.18
N PRO A 564 1.78 16.95 -22.04
CA PRO A 564 1.43 15.63 -22.55
C PRO A 564 1.11 15.60 -24.07
N PRO A 565 1.23 14.44 -24.74
CA PRO A 565 1.57 13.12 -24.19
C PRO A 565 3.02 13.02 -23.71
N ILE A 566 3.26 12.28 -22.62
CA ILE A 566 4.60 12.17 -22.01
C ILE A 566 5.11 10.74 -22.14
N ALA A 567 6.29 10.58 -22.73
CA ALA A 567 7.03 9.32 -22.80
C ALA A 567 8.14 9.30 -21.73
N VAL A 568 7.82 8.88 -20.50
CA VAL A 568 8.82 8.77 -19.41
C VAL A 568 9.79 7.60 -19.62
N CYS A 569 11.03 7.74 -19.16
CA CYS A 569 12.11 6.81 -19.49
C CYS A 569 11.91 5.41 -18.91
N GLU A 570 11.36 5.30 -17.69
CA GLU A 570 11.14 4.03 -17.02
C GLU A 570 10.04 3.21 -17.69
N HIS A 571 9.00 3.84 -18.26
CA HIS A 571 7.99 3.12 -19.03
C HIS A 571 8.62 2.42 -20.24
N GLN A 572 9.61 3.04 -20.89
CA GLN A 572 10.32 2.42 -22.01
C GLN A 572 11.15 1.22 -21.53
N GLY A 573 11.81 1.37 -20.37
CA GLY A 573 12.50 0.26 -19.70
C GLY A 573 11.56 -0.89 -19.34
N TYR A 574 10.42 -0.60 -18.71
CA TYR A 574 9.41 -1.60 -18.36
C TYR A 574 8.81 -2.27 -19.60
N ALA A 575 8.57 -1.50 -20.67
CA ALA A 575 8.09 -2.00 -21.96
C ALA A 575 9.12 -2.88 -22.69
N TYR A 576 10.42 -2.69 -22.42
CA TYR A 576 11.51 -3.56 -22.87
C TYR A 576 11.59 -4.86 -22.07
N ASP A 577 11.64 -4.78 -20.72
CA ASP A 577 11.74 -5.96 -19.85
C ASP A 577 10.47 -6.82 -19.95
N ALA A 578 9.28 -6.22 -19.98
CA ALA A 578 8.00 -6.91 -20.18
C ALA A 578 7.97 -7.73 -21.48
N ARG A 579 8.48 -7.19 -22.60
CA ARG A 579 8.56 -7.92 -23.87
C ARG A 579 9.49 -9.12 -23.78
N LEU A 580 10.71 -8.96 -23.27
CA LEU A 580 11.68 -10.07 -23.14
C LEU A 580 11.20 -11.16 -22.17
N ARG A 581 10.60 -10.76 -21.05
CA ARG A 581 10.04 -11.66 -20.06
C ARG A 581 8.84 -12.42 -20.59
N THR A 582 7.93 -11.74 -21.28
CA THR A 582 6.75 -12.38 -21.86
C THR A 582 7.12 -13.28 -23.05
N ALA A 583 8.12 -12.91 -23.86
CA ALA A 583 8.70 -13.79 -24.88
C ALA A 583 9.22 -15.12 -24.29
N ARG A 584 9.88 -15.07 -23.13
CA ARG A 584 10.28 -16.28 -22.42
C ARG A 584 9.07 -17.14 -21.99
N LEU A 585 7.98 -16.53 -21.54
CA LEU A 585 6.77 -17.26 -21.15
C LEU A 585 6.04 -17.87 -22.36
N LEU A 586 5.90 -17.11 -23.45
CA LEU A 586 5.41 -17.60 -24.74
C LEU A 586 6.18 -18.85 -25.19
N ARG A 587 7.52 -18.78 -25.19
CA ARG A 587 8.40 -19.90 -25.56
C ARG A 587 8.38 -21.09 -24.60
N LYS A 588 8.30 -20.87 -23.28
CA LYS A 588 8.50 -21.93 -22.26
C LYS A 588 7.23 -22.47 -21.60
N VAL A 589 6.10 -21.80 -21.77
CA VAL A 589 4.86 -22.08 -21.02
C VAL A 589 3.62 -22.15 -21.91
N TRP A 590 3.52 -21.27 -22.92
CA TRP A 590 2.38 -21.17 -23.85
C TRP A 590 2.68 -21.71 -25.27
N ASP A 591 3.87 -22.26 -25.49
CA ASP A 591 4.31 -22.95 -26.72
C ASP A 591 4.18 -22.12 -28.02
N ASP A 592 4.46 -20.81 -27.93
CA ASP A 592 4.28 -19.79 -28.98
C ASP A 592 5.62 -19.11 -29.36
N GLU A 593 6.45 -19.82 -30.12
CA GLU A 593 7.80 -19.38 -30.51
C GLU A 593 7.79 -18.15 -31.44
N ALA A 594 6.85 -18.08 -32.40
CA ALA A 594 6.81 -17.01 -33.39
C ALA A 594 6.49 -15.65 -32.76
N GLU A 595 5.58 -15.62 -31.79
CA GLU A 595 5.29 -14.40 -31.02
C GLU A 595 6.46 -14.03 -30.10
N ALA A 596 7.14 -15.03 -29.50
CA ALA A 596 8.33 -14.79 -28.69
C ALA A 596 9.45 -14.10 -29.49
N GLU A 597 9.78 -14.60 -30.69
CA GLU A 597 10.74 -13.98 -31.59
C GLU A 597 10.34 -12.56 -31.98
N ARG A 598 9.04 -12.31 -32.24
CA ARG A 598 8.52 -10.98 -32.59
C ARG A 598 8.69 -9.98 -31.43
N LEU A 599 8.36 -10.38 -30.20
CA LEU A 599 8.56 -9.53 -29.01
C LEU A 599 10.04 -9.25 -28.74
N GLU A 600 10.93 -10.22 -28.98
CA GLU A 600 12.38 -10.05 -28.85
C GLU A 600 12.94 -9.06 -29.88
N GLN A 601 12.45 -9.11 -31.13
CA GLN A 601 12.79 -8.12 -32.17
C GLN A 601 12.27 -6.72 -31.82
N ALA A 602 11.02 -6.61 -31.35
CA ALA A 602 10.44 -5.34 -30.92
C ALA A 602 11.18 -4.73 -29.72
N ALA A 603 11.59 -5.55 -28.75
CA ALA A 603 12.42 -5.13 -27.63
C ALA A 603 13.81 -4.65 -28.07
N ALA A 604 14.46 -5.34 -29.00
CA ALA A 604 15.76 -4.93 -29.55
C ALA A 604 15.68 -3.57 -30.28
N GLU A 605 14.63 -3.36 -31.06
CA GLU A 605 14.36 -2.09 -31.75
C GLU A 605 14.06 -0.95 -30.77
N LEU A 606 13.22 -1.19 -29.76
CA LEU A 606 12.97 -0.21 -28.67
C LEU A 606 14.26 0.15 -27.94
N LYS A 607 15.10 -0.83 -27.56
CA LYS A 607 16.40 -0.57 -26.93
C LYS A 607 17.30 0.28 -27.83
N ARG A 608 17.35 0.01 -29.14
CA ARG A 608 18.14 0.79 -30.10
C ARG A 608 17.65 2.24 -30.21
N ARG A 609 16.33 2.45 -30.32
CA ARG A 609 15.68 3.76 -30.46
C ARG A 609 15.81 4.59 -29.18
N PHE A 610 15.45 4.02 -28.04
CA PHE A 610 15.60 4.62 -26.73
C PHE A 610 17.03 5.14 -26.48
N ASN A 611 18.05 4.31 -26.76
CA ASN A 611 19.44 4.72 -26.57
C ASN A 611 19.91 5.81 -27.55
N LYS A 612 19.21 6.03 -28.67
CA LYS A 612 19.46 7.20 -29.54
C LYS A 612 18.81 8.45 -28.94
N ASP A 613 17.52 8.38 -28.63
CA ASP A 613 16.68 9.59 -28.44
C ASP A 613 16.54 10.04 -26.99
N PHE A 614 16.69 9.15 -26.01
CA PHE A 614 16.65 9.49 -24.58
C PHE A 614 18.02 9.88 -24.00
N TRP A 615 19.10 9.90 -24.78
CA TRP A 615 20.43 10.29 -24.26
C TRP A 615 20.73 11.77 -24.53
N SER A 616 20.89 12.56 -23.47
CA SER A 616 21.36 13.95 -23.61
C SER A 616 22.88 13.99 -23.73
N THR A 617 23.37 14.40 -24.90
CA THR A 617 24.82 14.58 -25.14
C THR A 617 25.39 15.77 -24.37
N SER A 618 24.59 16.83 -24.16
CA SER A 618 24.98 18.02 -23.38
C SER A 618 25.08 17.72 -21.89
N ARG A 619 24.06 17.05 -21.32
CA ARG A 619 23.98 16.73 -19.88
C ARG A 619 24.73 15.43 -19.50
N ARG A 620 25.03 14.58 -20.49
CA ARG A 620 25.76 13.29 -20.38
C ARG A 620 25.06 12.25 -19.49
N HIS A 621 23.74 12.22 -19.53
CA HIS A 621 22.90 11.18 -18.91
C HIS A 621 21.65 10.91 -19.75
N TYR A 622 20.90 9.85 -19.41
CA TYR A 622 19.55 9.67 -19.95
C TYR A 622 18.61 10.75 -19.40
N VAL A 623 17.68 11.21 -20.21
CA VAL A 623 16.69 12.22 -19.84
C VAL A 623 15.48 11.56 -19.17
N LEU A 624 14.73 12.32 -18.37
CA LEU A 624 13.56 11.82 -17.63
C LEU A 624 12.45 11.36 -18.59
N ALA A 625 12.19 12.13 -19.63
CA ALA A 625 11.09 11.89 -20.57
C ALA A 625 11.33 12.55 -21.93
N LEU A 626 10.47 12.24 -22.89
CA LEU A 626 10.11 13.14 -23.99
C LEU A 626 8.74 13.77 -23.68
N ASP A 627 8.57 15.05 -23.98
CA ASP A 627 7.25 15.74 -23.90
C ASP A 627 6.44 15.56 -25.20
N GLY A 628 5.23 16.15 -25.26
CA GLY A 628 4.32 16.02 -26.40
C GLY A 628 4.84 16.62 -27.72
N GLU A 629 5.86 17.47 -27.67
CA GLU A 629 6.58 18.00 -28.85
C GLU A 629 7.92 17.25 -29.06
N LYS A 630 8.09 16.11 -28.37
CA LYS A 630 9.26 15.23 -28.33
C LYS A 630 10.56 15.92 -27.87
N ASN A 631 10.46 17.00 -27.09
CA ASN A 631 11.62 17.61 -26.44
C ASN A 631 12.16 16.73 -25.32
N GLN A 632 13.49 16.66 -25.20
CA GLN A 632 14.15 15.98 -24.09
C GLN A 632 13.90 16.70 -22.76
N VAL A 633 13.15 16.07 -21.84
CA VAL A 633 12.94 16.55 -20.46
C VAL A 633 14.18 16.25 -19.62
N ASP A 634 15.11 17.20 -19.59
CA ASP A 634 16.53 17.00 -19.30
C ASP A 634 16.96 17.02 -17.82
N SER A 635 16.00 17.04 -16.89
CA SER A 635 16.24 16.85 -15.46
C SER A 635 16.94 15.52 -15.18
N MET A 636 17.87 15.52 -14.23
CA MET A 636 18.37 14.29 -13.64
C MET A 636 17.43 13.85 -12.51
N THR A 637 16.97 12.62 -12.58
CA THR A 637 16.05 11.99 -11.63
C THR A 637 16.49 10.56 -11.32
N SER A 638 15.89 9.94 -10.31
CA SER A 638 16.16 8.54 -9.96
C SER A 638 15.63 7.54 -11.00
N ASN A 639 14.58 7.91 -11.76
CA ASN A 639 13.98 7.14 -12.85
C ASN A 639 15.03 6.51 -13.78
N VAL A 640 16.11 7.25 -14.09
CA VAL A 640 17.17 6.78 -15.00
C VAL A 640 17.96 5.59 -14.46
N GLY A 641 17.89 5.30 -13.16
CA GLY A 641 18.45 4.09 -12.55
C GLY A 641 17.57 2.86 -12.75
N GLN A 642 16.25 3.01 -12.94
CA GLN A 642 15.34 1.92 -13.30
C GLN A 642 15.61 1.40 -14.73
N LEU A 643 16.31 2.19 -15.57
CA LEU A 643 16.86 1.75 -16.86
C LEU A 643 17.96 0.68 -16.72
N LEU A 644 18.65 0.66 -15.57
CA LEU A 644 19.60 -0.39 -15.21
C LEU A 644 18.88 -1.63 -14.66
N TRP A 645 17.74 -1.45 -14.00
CA TRP A 645 16.93 -2.56 -13.55
C TRP A 645 16.30 -3.31 -14.73
N SER A 646 15.66 -2.60 -15.65
CA SER A 646 15.04 -3.17 -16.85
C SER A 646 16.01 -3.73 -17.89
N GLY A 647 17.28 -3.28 -17.91
CA GLY A 647 18.26 -3.74 -18.90
C GLY A 647 18.25 -2.98 -20.23
N ILE A 648 17.44 -1.92 -20.36
CA ILE A 648 17.33 -1.14 -21.60
C ILE A 648 18.57 -0.26 -21.84
N ALA A 649 19.28 0.18 -20.80
CA ALA A 649 20.45 1.04 -20.96
C ALA A 649 21.59 0.35 -21.74
N ASP A 650 22.23 1.07 -22.67
CA ASP A 650 23.46 0.61 -23.32
C ASP A 650 24.56 0.36 -22.27
N GLU A 651 25.19 -0.81 -22.36
CA GLU A 651 26.23 -1.29 -21.47
C GLU A 651 27.42 -0.31 -21.41
N ARG A 652 27.70 0.41 -22.51
CA ARG A 652 28.73 1.46 -22.61
C ARG A 652 28.43 2.69 -21.75
N ARG A 653 27.15 2.93 -21.45
CA ARG A 653 26.66 4.09 -20.68
C ARG A 653 26.24 3.73 -19.26
N ALA A 654 26.04 2.45 -18.94
CA ALA A 654 25.71 1.99 -17.60
C ALA A 654 26.69 2.56 -16.54
N ALA A 655 28.00 2.47 -16.79
CA ALA A 655 29.02 3.03 -15.90
C ALA A 655 28.91 4.56 -15.70
N ALA A 656 28.45 5.30 -16.70
CA ALA A 656 28.22 6.74 -16.58
C ALA A 656 26.95 7.03 -15.77
N THR A 657 25.88 6.27 -15.99
CA THR A 657 24.61 6.36 -15.26
C THR A 657 24.80 6.07 -13.77
N VAL A 658 25.53 5.00 -13.43
CA VAL A 658 25.88 4.65 -12.04
C VAL A 658 26.69 5.77 -11.36
N ARG A 659 27.71 6.32 -12.04
CA ARG A 659 28.46 7.46 -11.51
C ARG A 659 27.60 8.71 -11.32
N ARG A 660 26.65 8.98 -12.24
CA ARG A 660 25.76 10.15 -12.17
C ARG A 660 24.77 10.05 -11.00
N LEU A 661 24.22 8.87 -10.75
CA LEU A 661 23.30 8.58 -9.63
C LEU A 661 23.98 8.65 -8.26
N LEU A 662 25.29 8.33 -8.18
CA LEU A 662 26.06 8.32 -6.93
C LEU A 662 26.77 9.65 -6.60
N ARG A 663 26.57 10.72 -7.39
CA ARG A 663 27.04 12.07 -7.03
C ARG A 663 26.24 12.63 -5.86
N ASP A 664 26.83 13.55 -5.09
CA ASP A 664 26.22 14.17 -3.91
C ASP A 664 24.89 14.90 -4.18
N ASP A 665 24.65 15.34 -5.43
CA ASP A 665 23.40 16.00 -5.85
C ASP A 665 22.24 15.01 -6.09
N MET A 666 22.53 13.72 -6.28
CA MET A 666 21.53 12.64 -6.47
C MET A 666 21.50 11.63 -5.32
N PHE A 667 22.64 11.31 -4.72
CA PHE A 667 22.74 10.41 -3.57
C PHE A 667 22.86 11.23 -2.29
N SER A 668 21.82 11.21 -1.47
CA SER A 668 21.75 12.02 -0.24
C SER A 668 22.68 11.51 0.87
N GLY A 669 23.16 10.27 0.79
CA GLY A 669 23.78 9.54 1.91
C GLY A 669 22.81 8.62 2.67
N TRP A 670 21.50 8.81 2.46
CA TRP A 670 20.41 7.94 2.93
C TRP A 670 19.76 7.13 1.79
N GLY A 671 19.77 7.65 0.56
CA GLY A 671 19.27 6.96 -0.63
C GLY A 671 19.39 7.83 -1.88
N VAL A 672 18.73 7.42 -2.96
CA VAL A 672 18.70 8.20 -4.22
C VAL A 672 17.49 9.15 -4.19
N ARG A 673 17.74 10.40 -4.58
CA ARG A 673 16.75 11.48 -4.66
C ARG A 673 15.90 11.34 -5.91
N SER A 674 14.61 11.67 -5.82
CA SER A 674 13.72 11.67 -6.98
C SER A 674 14.05 12.75 -8.03
N MET A 675 14.87 13.74 -7.67
CA MET A 675 15.43 14.79 -8.53
C MET A 675 16.78 15.29 -8.00
N SER A 676 17.67 15.67 -8.92
CA SER A 676 18.98 16.28 -8.65
C SER A 676 18.85 17.62 -7.93
N SER A 677 19.63 17.83 -6.87
CA SER A 677 19.67 19.12 -6.16
C SER A 677 20.35 20.26 -6.94
N GLU A 678 20.83 19.99 -8.16
CA GLU A 678 21.34 21.00 -9.10
C GLU A 678 20.25 21.50 -10.08
N ASP A 679 19.09 20.85 -10.16
CA ASP A 679 18.03 21.18 -11.13
C ASP A 679 16.91 22.05 -10.49
N GLY A 680 16.32 22.96 -11.27
CA GLY A 680 15.46 24.05 -10.77
C GLY A 680 14.11 23.62 -10.17
N GLY A 681 13.69 22.37 -10.39
CA GLY A 681 12.51 21.77 -9.76
C GLY A 681 12.75 21.20 -8.36
N TYR A 682 14.01 21.20 -7.89
CA TYR A 682 14.39 20.51 -6.66
C TYR A 682 13.88 21.21 -5.39
N ASN A 683 13.22 20.42 -4.54
CA ASN A 683 12.94 20.77 -3.15
C ASN A 683 12.97 19.48 -2.31
N PRO A 684 13.76 19.41 -1.21
CA PRO A 684 13.85 18.23 -0.36
C PRO A 684 12.51 17.81 0.28
N LEU A 685 11.51 18.70 0.29
CA LEU A 685 10.17 18.49 0.84
C LEU A 685 9.07 18.34 -0.24
N GLU A 686 9.42 18.23 -1.53
CA GLU A 686 8.43 17.95 -2.59
C GLU A 686 8.38 16.45 -2.91
N TYR A 687 7.17 15.88 -2.83
CA TYR A 687 6.88 14.44 -2.84
C TYR A 687 7.61 13.64 -3.93
N HIS A 688 7.70 14.18 -5.15
CA HIS A 688 8.41 13.55 -6.27
C HIS A 688 9.54 14.41 -6.88
N THR A 689 9.90 15.57 -6.32
CA THR A 689 10.98 16.42 -6.85
C THR A 689 12.08 16.77 -5.83
N GLY A 690 12.42 15.85 -4.92
CA GLY A 690 13.67 15.95 -4.16
C GLY A 690 13.80 15.02 -2.96
N THR A 691 12.69 14.46 -2.49
CA THR A 691 12.60 13.37 -1.49
C THR A 691 13.39 12.11 -1.88
N VAL A 692 13.53 11.18 -0.93
CA VAL A 692 14.11 9.85 -1.12
C VAL A 692 13.04 8.78 -0.91
N TRP A 693 12.97 7.85 -1.87
CA TRP A 693 12.01 6.75 -1.90
C TRP A 693 12.74 5.42 -1.67
N PRO A 694 12.35 4.59 -0.67
CA PRO A 694 13.02 3.33 -0.40
C PRO A 694 12.97 2.32 -1.54
N HIS A 695 11.78 2.08 -2.11
CA HIS A 695 11.55 1.11 -3.19
C HIS A 695 12.39 1.46 -4.41
N ASP A 696 12.37 2.73 -4.83
CA ASP A 696 13.10 3.22 -5.99
C ASP A 696 14.62 3.11 -5.76
N THR A 697 15.12 3.48 -4.57
CA THR A 697 16.53 3.26 -4.21
C THR A 697 16.92 1.77 -4.25
N ALA A 698 16.02 0.86 -3.85
CA ALA A 698 16.26 -0.59 -3.91
C ALA A 698 16.26 -1.13 -5.35
N ILE A 699 15.33 -0.68 -6.20
CA ILE A 699 15.28 -0.99 -7.64
C ILE A 699 16.54 -0.47 -8.35
N VAL A 700 16.99 0.75 -8.03
CA VAL A 700 18.24 1.30 -8.57
C VAL A 700 19.45 0.47 -8.13
N ALA A 701 19.51 0.02 -6.88
CA ALA A 701 20.57 -0.86 -6.38
C ALA A 701 20.57 -2.23 -7.11
N GLU A 702 19.40 -2.84 -7.29
CA GLU A 702 19.25 -4.09 -8.03
C GLU A 702 19.66 -3.91 -9.52
N GLY A 703 19.32 -2.78 -10.14
CA GLY A 703 19.79 -2.42 -11.48
C GLY A 703 21.32 -2.27 -11.57
N MET A 704 21.95 -1.63 -10.59
CA MET A 704 23.41 -1.58 -10.47
C MET A 704 24.01 -3.00 -10.40
N ARG A 705 23.42 -3.89 -9.59
CA ARG A 705 23.86 -5.29 -9.47
C ARG A 705 23.71 -6.06 -10.79
N ARG A 706 22.57 -5.91 -11.49
CA ARG A 706 22.31 -6.55 -12.80
C ARG A 706 23.38 -6.21 -13.83
N TYR A 707 23.86 -4.96 -13.85
CA TYR A 707 24.98 -4.52 -14.71
C TYR A 707 26.38 -4.80 -14.14
N GLY A 708 26.49 -5.48 -13.00
CA GLY A 708 27.77 -5.88 -12.38
C GLY A 708 28.40 -4.87 -11.42
N PHE A 709 27.78 -3.71 -11.18
CA PHE A 709 28.23 -2.67 -10.25
C PHE A 709 27.86 -3.02 -8.79
N ARG A 710 28.37 -4.15 -8.28
CA ARG A 710 27.94 -4.72 -6.99
C ARG A 710 28.32 -3.86 -5.79
N ASP A 711 29.48 -3.20 -5.80
CA ASP A 711 29.91 -2.35 -4.69
C ASP A 711 29.04 -1.09 -4.60
N GLN A 712 28.63 -0.58 -5.77
CA GLN A 712 27.72 0.57 -5.89
C GLN A 712 26.30 0.18 -5.44
N ALA A 713 25.82 -1.00 -5.83
CA ALA A 713 24.58 -1.57 -5.33
C ALA A 713 24.61 -1.74 -3.80
N ALA A 714 25.66 -2.35 -3.25
CA ALA A 714 25.83 -2.56 -1.82
C ALA A 714 25.89 -1.25 -1.03
N LYS A 715 26.47 -0.17 -1.60
CA LYS A 715 26.46 1.16 -1.00
C LYS A 715 25.04 1.72 -0.85
N LEU A 716 24.17 1.53 -1.85
CA LEU A 716 22.76 1.94 -1.76
C LEU A 716 21.97 1.06 -0.79
N CYS A 717 22.19 -0.26 -0.81
CA CYS A 717 21.58 -1.18 0.16
C CYS A 717 21.97 -0.84 1.61
N GLN A 718 23.24 -0.51 1.87
CA GLN A 718 23.68 -0.06 3.19
C GLN A 718 22.98 1.25 3.60
N ALA A 719 22.86 2.23 2.68
CA ALA A 719 22.18 3.49 2.98
C ALA A 719 20.70 3.29 3.35
N LEU A 720 20.00 2.36 2.68
CA LEU A 720 18.63 1.95 3.03
C LEU A 720 18.54 1.26 4.39
N LEU A 721 19.49 0.39 4.73
CA LEU A 721 19.52 -0.29 6.03
C LEU A 721 19.84 0.69 7.18
N ASP A 722 20.75 1.64 6.96
CA ASP A 722 21.04 2.73 7.89
C ASP A 722 19.80 3.62 8.11
N ALA A 723 19.06 3.95 7.03
CA ALA A 723 17.80 4.69 7.13
C ALA A 723 16.73 3.89 7.88
N ALA A 724 16.64 2.58 7.62
CA ALA A 724 15.70 1.71 8.33
C ALA A 724 15.99 1.67 9.83
N GLU A 725 17.25 1.54 10.25
CA GLU A 725 17.64 1.60 11.66
C GLU A 725 17.24 2.94 12.29
N ALA A 726 17.49 4.06 11.61
CA ALA A 726 17.13 5.39 12.10
C ALA A 726 15.60 5.61 12.22
N PHE A 727 14.79 4.96 11.36
CA PHE A 727 13.32 4.94 11.45
C PHE A 727 12.76 3.82 12.33
N ALA A 728 13.54 3.33 13.31
CA ALA A 728 13.18 2.26 14.26
C ALA A 728 12.84 0.91 13.58
N SER A 729 13.66 0.52 12.60
CA SER A 729 13.51 -0.67 11.74
C SER A 729 12.28 -0.70 10.83
N GLN A 730 11.52 0.40 10.72
CA GLN A 730 10.35 0.53 9.86
C GLN A 730 10.48 1.75 8.94
N LEU A 731 10.85 1.51 7.67
CA LEU A 731 10.96 2.59 6.68
C LEU A 731 9.58 3.23 6.40
N PRO A 732 9.47 4.57 6.34
CA PRO A 732 8.30 5.23 5.80
C PRO A 732 8.25 5.08 4.28
N GLU A 733 7.07 5.31 3.69
CA GLU A 733 6.85 5.40 2.25
C GLU A 733 7.89 6.25 1.50
N VAL A 734 8.21 7.41 2.08
CA VAL A 734 9.08 8.45 1.55
C VAL A 734 9.67 9.23 2.73
N PHE A 735 10.85 9.79 2.58
CA PHE A 735 11.42 10.73 3.56
C PHE A 735 12.11 11.90 2.88
N ALA A 736 12.31 12.98 3.65
CA ALA A 736 12.76 14.24 3.09
C ALA A 736 14.20 14.15 2.56
N GLY A 737 14.41 14.83 1.43
CA GLY A 737 15.67 14.88 0.70
C GLY A 737 16.75 15.72 1.37
N PHE A 738 17.01 15.58 2.67
CA PHE A 738 18.18 16.24 3.26
C PHE A 738 19.43 15.38 3.08
N ARG A 739 20.58 16.04 2.88
CA ARG A 739 21.87 15.35 2.84
C ARG A 739 22.14 14.78 4.24
N ARG A 740 22.58 13.53 4.31
CA ARG A 740 23.07 12.90 5.53
C ARG A 740 24.24 13.71 6.09
N ASP A 741 24.07 14.19 7.31
CA ASP A 741 25.07 14.96 8.04
C ASP A 741 25.60 14.16 9.25
N GLY A 742 26.28 14.84 10.17
CA GLY A 742 26.83 14.23 11.38
C GLY A 742 25.81 13.87 12.47
N SER A 743 24.52 14.18 12.30
CA SER A 743 23.48 13.87 13.30
C SER A 743 23.13 12.38 13.34
N GLY A 744 23.25 11.69 12.20
CA GLY A 744 22.79 10.31 12.05
C GLY A 744 21.26 10.15 11.95
N VAL A 745 20.50 11.24 11.76
CA VAL A 745 19.03 11.22 11.69
C VAL A 745 18.55 11.67 10.29
N PRO A 746 17.76 10.86 9.55
CA PRO A 746 17.06 11.32 8.36
C PRO A 746 15.87 12.21 8.75
N VAL A 747 15.53 13.18 7.91
CA VAL A 747 14.39 14.08 8.17
C VAL A 747 13.12 13.43 7.63
N GLU A 748 12.08 13.36 8.46
CA GLU A 748 10.79 12.78 8.09
C GLU A 748 10.08 13.61 7.01
N TYR A 749 9.24 12.97 6.19
CA TYR A 749 8.32 13.67 5.30
C TYR A 749 6.92 13.70 5.98
N PRO A 750 6.27 14.86 6.15
CA PRO A 750 5.11 14.99 7.04
C PRO A 750 3.93 14.05 6.76
N ASP A 751 3.61 13.81 5.49
CA ASP A 751 2.44 13.01 5.10
C ASP A 751 2.79 11.55 4.74
N ALA A 752 4.00 11.07 5.06
CA ALA A 752 4.47 9.76 4.63
C ALA A 752 3.74 8.61 5.32
N LEU A 753 3.29 7.62 4.54
CA LEU A 753 2.64 6.44 5.10
C LEU A 753 3.62 5.53 5.86
N LYS A 754 3.19 5.04 7.03
CA LYS A 754 3.98 4.13 7.88
C LYS A 754 3.02 3.21 8.67
N PRO A 755 2.92 1.91 8.36
CA PRO A 755 3.63 1.18 7.32
C PRO A 755 3.07 1.41 5.90
N GLN A 756 3.90 1.13 4.90
CA GLN A 756 3.59 1.14 3.46
C GLN A 756 4.27 -0.06 2.78
N ALA A 757 3.64 -0.66 1.77
CA ALA A 757 4.03 -1.98 1.25
C ALA A 757 5.34 -2.01 0.45
N TRP A 758 5.60 -1.06 -0.45
CA TRP A 758 6.90 -0.98 -1.16
C TRP A 758 8.04 -0.51 -0.24
N ALA A 759 7.73 0.20 0.85
CA ALA A 759 8.72 0.56 1.86
C ALA A 759 9.08 -0.65 2.74
N ALA A 760 8.10 -1.50 3.05
CA ALA A 760 8.32 -2.79 3.70
C ALA A 760 9.04 -3.81 2.79
N GLY A 761 8.80 -3.78 1.48
CA GLY A 761 9.46 -4.63 0.49
C GLY A 761 10.92 -4.25 0.22
N ALA A 762 11.25 -2.95 0.19
CA ALA A 762 12.58 -2.45 -0.17
C ALA A 762 13.78 -3.09 0.59
N PRO A 763 13.75 -3.32 1.92
CA PRO A 763 14.81 -4.05 2.63
C PRO A 763 14.97 -5.50 2.18
N LEU A 764 13.89 -6.16 1.75
CA LEU A 764 13.94 -7.52 1.23
C LEU A 764 14.63 -7.53 -0.14
N LEU A 765 14.27 -6.61 -1.05
CA LEU A 765 14.99 -6.47 -2.33
C LEU A 765 16.47 -6.10 -2.12
N ALA A 766 16.77 -5.23 -1.15
CA ALA A 766 18.15 -4.91 -0.79
C ALA A 766 18.93 -6.16 -0.31
N LEU A 767 18.29 -7.04 0.46
CA LEU A 767 18.88 -8.32 0.89
C LEU A 767 19.12 -9.27 -0.29
N ARG A 768 18.14 -9.41 -1.19
CA ARG A 768 18.32 -10.14 -2.48
C ARG A 768 19.49 -9.60 -3.28
N THR A 769 19.61 -8.27 -3.36
CA THR A 769 20.67 -7.55 -4.08
C THR A 769 22.04 -7.83 -3.46
N LEU A 770 22.16 -7.75 -2.13
CA LEU A 770 23.41 -7.98 -1.39
C LEU A 770 23.91 -9.43 -1.49
N LEU A 771 23.01 -10.41 -1.34
CA LEU A 771 23.30 -11.84 -1.54
C LEU A 771 23.47 -12.18 -3.03
N GLY A 772 23.03 -11.28 -3.91
CA GLY A 772 23.02 -11.45 -5.36
C GLY A 772 22.31 -12.71 -5.82
N VAL A 773 21.14 -13.00 -5.22
CA VAL A 773 20.37 -14.23 -5.47
C VAL A 773 19.36 -14.07 -6.59
N ASP A 774 19.35 -15.04 -7.50
CA ASP A 774 18.44 -15.15 -8.64
C ASP A 774 18.11 -16.62 -8.94
N VAL A 775 16.98 -16.89 -9.59
CA VAL A 775 16.68 -18.22 -10.14
C VAL A 775 16.98 -18.26 -11.63
N VAL A 776 18.01 -19.04 -11.99
CA VAL A 776 18.49 -19.22 -13.37
C VAL A 776 18.48 -20.70 -13.71
N ASP A 777 17.82 -21.06 -14.82
CA ASP A 777 17.62 -22.45 -15.26
C ASP A 777 17.05 -23.36 -14.16
N GLY A 778 16.09 -22.82 -13.41
CA GLY A 778 15.41 -23.50 -12.31
C GLY A 778 16.28 -23.78 -11.07
N ARG A 779 17.43 -23.11 -10.93
CA ARG A 779 18.33 -23.23 -9.78
C ARG A 779 18.61 -21.87 -9.16
N LEU A 780 18.66 -21.82 -7.83
CA LEU A 780 19.18 -20.67 -7.11
C LEU A 780 20.66 -20.46 -7.50
N ARG A 781 20.98 -19.26 -7.96
CA ARG A 781 22.34 -18.77 -8.17
C ARG A 781 22.57 -17.62 -7.20
N SER A 782 23.81 -17.49 -6.73
CA SER A 782 24.23 -16.39 -5.87
C SER A 782 25.56 -15.83 -6.38
N ARG A 783 25.67 -14.51 -6.36
CA ARG A 783 26.90 -13.76 -6.63
C ARG A 783 26.91 -12.52 -5.72
N PRO A 784 27.23 -12.68 -4.42
CA PRO A 784 27.09 -11.61 -3.44
C PRO A 784 28.03 -10.43 -3.74
N ALA A 785 27.71 -9.29 -3.16
CA ALA A 785 28.60 -8.14 -3.15
C ALA A 785 29.71 -8.33 -2.10
N GLU A 786 30.92 -7.81 -2.37
CA GLU A 786 32.06 -7.88 -1.44
C GLU A 786 31.97 -6.78 -0.35
N SER A 787 30.81 -6.65 0.29
CA SER A 787 30.60 -5.67 1.36
C SER A 787 31.17 -6.16 2.69
N SER A 788 32.18 -5.45 3.20
CA SER A 788 32.82 -5.76 4.48
C SER A 788 32.03 -5.27 5.70
N THR A 789 31.04 -4.38 5.53
CA THR A 789 30.33 -3.73 6.65
C THR A 789 29.19 -4.57 7.24
N LEU A 790 28.54 -5.42 6.45
CA LEU A 790 27.37 -6.20 6.89
C LEU A 790 27.74 -7.59 7.47
N GLY A 791 29.02 -7.96 7.44
CA GLY A 791 29.50 -9.24 7.96
C GLY A 791 29.01 -10.44 7.15
N LYS A 792 28.83 -11.58 7.82
CA LYS A 792 28.27 -12.78 7.19
C LYS A 792 26.75 -12.67 7.09
N LEU A 793 26.21 -12.82 5.89
CA LEU A 793 24.78 -12.86 5.59
C LEU A 793 24.45 -14.21 4.96
N ARG A 794 23.33 -14.82 5.37
CA ARG A 794 22.72 -15.99 4.70
C ARG A 794 21.22 -15.98 4.92
N LEU A 795 20.46 -16.32 3.88
CA LEU A 795 19.05 -16.69 3.99
C LEU A 795 18.95 -18.21 3.93
N SER A 796 18.30 -18.83 4.93
CA SER A 796 18.07 -20.27 4.99
C SER A 796 16.63 -20.60 4.61
N GLY A 797 16.41 -21.68 3.86
CA GLY A 797 15.07 -22.18 3.56
C GLY A 797 14.28 -21.39 2.51
N ILE A 798 14.96 -20.66 1.61
CA ILE A 798 14.36 -19.92 0.47
C ILE A 798 13.53 -20.86 -0.40
N ALA A 799 12.27 -20.50 -0.69
CA ALA A 799 11.40 -21.25 -1.58
C ALA A 799 11.82 -21.06 -3.05
N VAL A 800 12.27 -22.15 -3.69
CA VAL A 800 12.63 -22.18 -5.11
C VAL A 800 12.04 -23.44 -5.75
N ARG A 801 11.05 -23.24 -6.62
CA ARG A 801 10.40 -24.30 -7.43
C ARG A 801 9.92 -25.49 -6.59
N GLY A 802 9.21 -25.20 -5.50
CA GLY A 802 8.67 -26.18 -4.56
C GLY A 802 9.71 -26.82 -3.62
N LYS A 803 10.93 -26.28 -3.52
CA LYS A 803 12.00 -26.76 -2.63
C LYS A 803 12.52 -25.63 -1.76
N ARG A 804 12.83 -25.91 -0.49
CA ARG A 804 13.57 -24.98 0.37
C ARG A 804 15.08 -25.15 0.14
N VAL A 805 15.78 -24.05 -0.12
CA VAL A 805 17.20 -23.99 -0.47
C VAL A 805 17.86 -22.85 0.31
N ASP A 806 19.09 -23.04 0.77
CA ASP A 806 19.83 -21.97 1.45
C ASP A 806 20.64 -21.13 0.45
N SER A 807 20.82 -19.84 0.71
CA SER A 807 21.81 -19.04 -0.01
C SER A 807 23.22 -19.58 0.27
N PRO A 808 24.07 -19.72 -0.76
CA PRO A 808 25.48 -20.13 -0.63
C PRO A 808 26.30 -19.33 0.40
#